data_AF-A0A971APU3-F1
#
_entry.id   AF-A0A971APU3-F1
#
_cell.length_a   1.000
_cell.length_b   1.000
_cell.length_c   1.000
_cell.angle_alpha   90.00
_cell.angle_beta   90.00
_cell.angle_gamma   90.00
#
_symmetry.space_group_name_H-M   'P 1'
#
loop_
_entity.id
_entity.type
_entity.pdbx_description
1 polymer ?
#
loop_
_entity_poly.entity_id
_entity_poly.type
_entity_poly.pdbx_seq_one_letter_code
_entity_poly.pdbx_strand_id
1 'polypeptide(L)'
;MQLPKLSAYKRQIQTVGGLAAAAAVLTLLLLTYPWLQLQAANQLIDGEKYAQAEKILLRLSTRKPEWTEPRYKLAVCQLRQSKGREAAATVISLADTSTLADMDLAMIFLQVAEQLINTGYSAEALELAQKVLLERPDDKLLAQAVVEIGFLIAERSGLPLSLEALDTALPLAGDNWLLTRKAFNILLAKAFGAPPDLAEAALDAALELYPDNVLAITGKAKLLGQRSHPRQALDYLAEKEQNVLDNVTEDYLDVKRTLISQLASIDPEADLRKYIQGFSESTVQEIALQGLDKAWRQNLSGKQFYQLAEHVPQVVYRYARNLIDLKQWQDARTAFKNLQKLDPKYANFDALFAFLDSKLTTAIETLRYSGFFPDMAAISPRGNALAMRVWMDLSHSEDMMVSDLLVVNLANGQRESLGNAHIFKWDPGGNYLAFLTASPAGSGRLHIYAVASGQRFSSPPDYDVFDFNWAGTTLMVQVQRGNAISLLQMSPPNWTISGELDWTLSGAVNGDLAWLTASKNTLVVHKYQQQPQRIALPKEIAAINPWSPNGRLAIIEDIAGKSWIYDYRRNEVTAIELPGNFAAWGREQDIFWYYPVWDKWYVLARLDASGKVVEYLPYSFSYPSYDLTISANRNIVAVVEGDQVFIQRR
;
A
#
# COMPACT_ATOMS: atom_id res chain seq x y z
N MET A 1 60.99 -92.97 62.21
CA MET A 1 61.41 -91.92 61.27
C MET A 1 60.15 -91.37 60.59
N GLN A 2 60.03 -90.03 60.47
CA GLN A 2 58.87 -89.21 60.04
C GLN A 2 57.72 -89.11 61.07
N LEU A 3 57.14 -87.97 61.46
CA LEU A 3 57.39 -86.51 61.30
C LEU A 3 56.40 -85.78 62.26
N PRO A 4 56.78 -84.70 62.99
CA PRO A 4 55.86 -83.94 63.83
C PRO A 4 55.11 -82.88 63.01
N LYS A 5 53.91 -83.21 62.48
CA LYS A 5 53.03 -82.25 61.76
C LYS A 5 51.87 -81.68 62.60
N LEU A 6 51.65 -82.18 63.82
CA LEU A 6 50.45 -81.85 64.60
C LEU A 6 50.51 -80.54 65.42
N SER A 7 51.68 -79.96 65.70
CA SER A 7 51.76 -78.74 66.55
C SER A 7 51.58 -77.42 65.77
N ALA A 8 52.08 -77.34 64.53
CA ALA A 8 51.89 -76.17 63.66
C ALA A 8 50.43 -76.01 63.21
N TYR A 9 49.76 -77.11 62.88
CA TYR A 9 48.34 -77.12 62.47
C TYR A 9 47.41 -76.71 63.61
N LYS A 10 47.72 -77.10 64.85
CA LYS A 10 46.94 -76.72 66.05
C LYS A 10 47.08 -75.23 66.38
N ARG A 11 48.30 -74.66 66.23
CA ARG A 11 48.50 -73.20 66.35
C ARG A 11 47.82 -72.44 65.21
N GLN A 12 47.90 -72.91 63.96
CA GLN A 12 47.16 -72.29 62.84
C GLN A 12 45.64 -72.34 63.05
N ILE A 13 45.07 -73.47 63.49
CA ILE A 13 43.63 -73.57 63.80
C ILE A 13 43.25 -72.71 65.00
N GLN A 14 44.09 -72.58 66.03
CA GLN A 14 43.83 -71.67 67.16
C GLN A 14 43.98 -70.20 66.78
N THR A 15 44.87 -69.86 65.84
CA THR A 15 45.05 -68.48 65.36
C THR A 15 43.94 -68.11 64.38
N VAL A 16 43.55 -69.01 63.47
CA VAL A 16 42.42 -68.84 62.53
C VAL A 16 41.09 -68.91 63.28
N GLY A 17 40.93 -69.80 64.24
CA GLY A 17 39.76 -69.92 65.10
C GLY A 17 39.65 -68.75 66.10
N GLY A 18 40.78 -68.25 66.61
CA GLY A 18 40.86 -67.05 67.43
C GLY A 18 40.59 -65.78 66.64
N LEU A 19 41.08 -65.68 65.39
CA LEU A 19 40.75 -64.61 64.45
C LEU A 19 39.29 -64.68 63.99
N ALA A 20 38.75 -65.88 63.77
CA ALA A 20 37.35 -66.08 63.41
C ALA A 20 36.41 -65.80 64.60
N ALA A 21 36.79 -66.18 65.82
CA ALA A 21 36.05 -65.84 67.02
C ALA A 21 36.15 -64.34 67.33
N ALA A 22 37.32 -63.73 67.20
CA ALA A 22 37.49 -62.28 67.34
C ALA A 22 36.70 -61.52 66.26
N ALA A 23 36.71 -61.98 65.01
CA ALA A 23 35.91 -61.41 63.92
C ALA A 23 34.41 -61.62 64.16
N ALA A 24 33.98 -62.79 64.65
CA ALA A 24 32.59 -63.05 65.00
C ALA A 24 32.13 -62.18 66.17
N VAL A 25 32.96 -62.01 67.21
CA VAL A 25 32.71 -61.11 68.35
C VAL A 25 32.68 -59.65 67.89
N LEU A 26 33.61 -59.21 67.04
CA LEU A 26 33.59 -57.87 66.45
C LEU A 26 32.33 -57.65 65.60
N THR A 27 31.92 -58.65 64.82
CA THR A 27 30.71 -58.60 64.00
C THR A 27 29.47 -58.56 64.89
N LEU A 28 29.45 -59.31 65.99
CA LEU A 28 28.36 -59.32 66.98
C LEU A 28 28.28 -57.98 67.73
N LEU A 29 29.42 -57.39 68.11
CA LEU A 29 29.55 -56.06 68.71
C LEU A 29 29.10 -54.95 67.74
N LEU A 30 29.53 -55.03 66.48
CA LEU A 30 29.07 -54.16 65.40
C LEU A 30 27.57 -54.33 65.14
N LEU A 31 26.96 -55.49 65.36
CA LEU A 31 25.52 -55.68 65.17
C LEU A 31 24.67 -55.20 66.35
N THR A 32 25.25 -55.09 67.55
CA THR A 32 24.56 -54.80 68.81
C THR A 32 24.71 -53.35 69.27
N TYR A 33 25.81 -52.67 68.97
CA TYR A 33 26.08 -51.31 69.44
C TYR A 33 25.94 -50.26 68.32
N PRO A 34 24.89 -49.42 68.33
CA PRO A 34 24.63 -48.40 67.30
C PRO A 34 25.79 -47.41 67.06
N TRP A 35 26.51 -47.01 68.12
CA TRP A 35 27.65 -46.08 67.99
C TRP A 35 28.85 -46.69 67.24
N LEU A 36 29.09 -47.99 67.44
CA LEU A 36 30.13 -48.75 66.73
C LEU A 36 29.78 -48.93 65.25
N GLN A 37 28.49 -49.09 64.91
CA GLN A 37 28.02 -49.09 63.52
C GLN A 37 28.31 -47.76 62.82
N LEU A 38 28.05 -46.65 63.52
CA LEU A 38 28.31 -45.31 63.01
C LEU A 38 29.82 -45.06 62.81
N GLN A 39 30.66 -45.48 63.77
CA GLN A 39 32.12 -45.34 63.65
C GLN A 39 32.69 -46.20 62.51
N ALA A 40 32.18 -47.42 62.33
CA ALA A 40 32.54 -48.28 61.20
C ALA A 40 32.09 -47.69 59.86
N ALA A 41 30.88 -47.11 59.80
CA ALA A 41 30.42 -46.39 58.62
C ALA A 41 31.30 -45.16 58.32
N ASN A 42 31.75 -44.42 59.34
CA ASN A 42 32.69 -43.30 59.18
C ASN A 42 34.02 -43.74 58.57
N GLN A 43 34.64 -44.82 59.08
CA GLN A 43 35.87 -45.34 58.49
C GLN A 43 35.69 -45.79 57.04
N LEU A 44 34.52 -46.34 56.69
CA LEU A 44 34.21 -46.71 55.32
C LEU A 44 34.00 -45.48 54.41
N ILE A 45 33.41 -44.40 54.92
CA ILE A 45 33.29 -43.12 54.21
C ILE A 45 34.66 -42.49 53.98
N ASP A 46 35.51 -42.44 55.01
CA ASP A 46 36.88 -41.91 54.92
C ASP A 46 37.74 -42.70 53.93
N GLY A 47 37.45 -43.99 53.76
CA GLY A 47 38.04 -44.87 52.76
C GLY A 47 37.32 -44.93 51.42
N GLU A 48 36.40 -43.99 51.13
CA GLU A 48 35.61 -43.88 49.88
C GLU A 48 34.74 -45.11 49.53
N LYS A 49 34.46 -46.00 50.49
CA LYS A 49 33.66 -47.22 50.31
C LYS A 49 32.16 -46.97 50.55
N TYR A 50 31.59 -46.04 49.79
CA TYR A 50 30.22 -45.52 50.00
C TYR A 50 29.12 -46.60 49.95
N ALA A 51 29.20 -47.57 49.03
CA ALA A 51 28.20 -48.64 48.92
C ALA A 51 28.16 -49.57 50.15
N GLN A 52 29.29 -49.75 50.83
CA GLN A 52 29.37 -50.56 52.05
C GLN A 52 28.87 -49.76 53.26
N ALA A 53 29.22 -48.47 53.33
CA ALA A 53 28.73 -47.54 54.34
C ALA A 53 27.19 -47.38 54.27
N GLU A 54 26.62 -47.23 53.08
CA GLU A 54 25.16 -47.11 52.86
C GLU A 54 24.38 -48.27 53.48
N LYS A 55 24.83 -49.53 53.32
CA LYS A 55 24.15 -50.71 53.89
C LYS A 55 24.13 -50.72 55.42
N ILE A 56 25.13 -50.11 56.05
CA ILE A 56 25.22 -49.99 57.51
C ILE A 56 24.33 -48.82 57.96
N LEU A 57 24.46 -47.67 57.30
CA LEU A 57 23.73 -46.44 57.62
C LEU A 57 22.23 -46.59 57.42
N LEU A 58 21.77 -47.26 56.35
CA LEU A 58 20.35 -47.55 56.10
C LEU A 58 19.75 -48.38 57.23
N ARG A 59 20.45 -49.43 57.68
CA ARG A 59 20.00 -50.27 58.81
C ARG A 59 19.98 -49.49 60.12
N LEU A 60 20.98 -48.64 60.33
CA LEU A 60 21.10 -47.80 61.50
C LEU A 60 19.96 -46.75 61.54
N SER A 61 19.65 -46.11 60.41
CA SER A 61 18.58 -45.11 60.31
C SER A 61 17.17 -45.67 60.50
N THR A 62 16.95 -46.95 60.18
CA THR A 62 15.68 -47.64 60.44
C THR A 62 15.54 -48.06 61.91
N ARG A 63 16.63 -48.53 62.54
CA ARG A 63 16.62 -48.98 63.94
C ARG A 63 16.63 -47.84 64.95
N LYS A 64 17.25 -46.73 64.58
CA LYS A 64 17.45 -45.54 65.41
C LYS A 64 16.95 -44.30 64.66
N PRO A 65 15.63 -44.18 64.46
CA PRO A 65 15.06 -43.05 63.73
C PRO A 65 15.31 -41.70 64.40
N GLU A 66 15.56 -41.69 65.70
CA GLU A 66 15.90 -40.51 66.50
C GLU A 66 17.35 -40.01 66.26
N TRP A 67 18.22 -40.81 65.63
CA TRP A 67 19.59 -40.42 65.29
C TRP A 67 19.65 -39.82 63.89
N THR A 68 19.92 -38.52 63.84
CA THR A 68 19.97 -37.74 62.61
C THR A 68 21.29 -37.87 61.85
N GLU A 69 22.43 -38.02 62.56
CA GLU A 69 23.76 -38.16 61.97
C GLU A 69 23.90 -39.35 60.99
N PRO A 70 23.37 -40.57 61.27
CA PRO A 70 23.36 -41.67 60.31
C PRO A 70 22.63 -41.37 59.00
N ARG A 71 21.49 -40.65 59.06
CA ARG A 71 20.68 -40.29 57.89
C ARG A 71 21.37 -39.23 57.03
N TYR A 72 22.01 -38.25 57.68
CA TYR A 72 22.85 -37.27 56.98
C TYR A 72 23.95 -37.97 56.16
N LYS A 73 24.72 -38.85 56.83
CA LYS A 73 25.79 -39.62 56.17
C LYS A 73 25.28 -40.58 55.10
N LEU A 74 24.07 -41.11 55.27
CA LEU A 74 23.41 -41.96 54.28
C LEU A 74 23.14 -41.18 52.99
N ALA A 75 22.55 -39.97 53.09
CA ALA A 75 22.29 -39.11 51.94
C ALA A 75 23.60 -38.72 51.23
N VAL A 76 24.68 -38.39 51.95
CA VAL A 76 26.01 -38.13 51.35
C VAL A 76 26.53 -39.36 50.61
N CYS A 77 26.40 -40.57 51.18
CA CYS A 77 26.83 -41.80 50.53
C CYS A 77 26.02 -42.10 49.26
N GLN A 78 24.72 -41.80 49.26
CA GLN A 78 23.86 -41.96 48.08
C GLN A 78 24.25 -40.95 46.99
N LEU A 79 24.54 -39.70 47.36
CA LEU A 79 25.04 -38.69 46.42
C LEU A 79 26.36 -39.10 45.76
N ARG A 80 27.34 -39.56 46.54
CA ARG A 80 28.62 -40.05 46.01
C ARG A 80 28.50 -41.28 45.10
N GLN A 81 27.35 -41.94 45.13
CA GLN A 81 27.01 -43.08 44.26
C GLN A 81 26.07 -42.71 43.11
N SER A 82 25.82 -41.42 42.86
CA SER A 82 24.88 -40.93 41.84
C SER A 82 23.41 -41.36 42.07
N LYS A 83 23.05 -41.78 43.29
CA LYS A 83 21.71 -42.22 43.68
C LYS A 83 20.84 -41.05 44.13
N GLY A 84 20.57 -40.11 43.22
CA GLY A 84 19.92 -38.84 43.54
C GLY A 84 18.49 -38.97 44.10
N ARG A 85 17.70 -39.92 43.58
CA ARG A 85 16.31 -40.15 44.04
C ARG A 85 16.26 -40.77 45.44
N GLU A 86 17.15 -41.71 45.72
CA GLU A 86 17.30 -42.31 47.05
C GLU A 86 17.82 -41.29 48.07
N ALA A 87 18.73 -40.41 47.64
CA ALA A 87 19.19 -39.28 48.45
C ALA A 87 18.06 -38.29 48.75
N ALA A 88 17.20 -37.98 47.78
CA ALA A 88 16.04 -37.12 47.97
C ALA A 88 15.04 -37.67 48.99
N ALA A 89 14.69 -38.96 48.90
CA ALA A 89 13.85 -39.61 49.89
C ALA A 89 14.46 -39.57 51.30
N THR A 90 15.79 -39.71 51.39
CA THR A 90 16.52 -39.62 52.66
C THR A 90 16.51 -38.20 53.22
N VAL A 91 16.65 -37.17 52.38
CA VAL A 91 16.55 -35.75 52.78
C VAL A 91 15.14 -35.39 53.25
N ILE A 92 14.07 -35.87 52.60
CA ILE A 92 12.70 -35.67 53.08
C ILE A 92 12.53 -36.25 54.48
N SER A 93 13.03 -37.47 54.72
CA SER A 93 12.95 -38.09 56.06
C SER A 93 13.77 -37.39 57.15
N LEU A 94 14.71 -36.51 56.76
CA LEU A 94 15.48 -35.67 57.68
C LEU A 94 14.70 -34.39 58.04
N ALA A 95 13.92 -33.84 57.11
CA ALA A 95 13.12 -32.63 57.33
C ALA A 95 12.13 -32.79 58.51
N ASP A 96 11.54 -33.98 58.67
CA ASP A 96 10.63 -34.35 59.78
C ASP A 96 11.25 -34.32 61.19
N THR A 97 12.58 -34.22 61.32
CA THR A 97 13.28 -34.41 62.62
C THR A 97 13.78 -33.10 63.22
N SER A 98 13.30 -32.69 64.40
CA SER A 98 13.54 -31.37 65.02
C SER A 98 14.94 -31.12 65.62
N THR A 99 15.91 -32.03 65.45
CA THR A 99 17.20 -32.00 66.18
C THR A 99 18.42 -31.69 65.31
N LEU A 100 18.27 -31.52 64.00
CA LEU A 100 19.39 -31.18 63.11
C LEU A 100 19.66 -29.68 63.08
N ALA A 101 20.94 -29.29 62.94
CA ALA A 101 21.30 -27.91 62.64
C ALA A 101 20.85 -27.53 61.22
N ASP A 102 20.12 -26.43 61.11
CA ASP A 102 19.47 -25.97 59.87
C ASP A 102 20.46 -25.78 58.69
N MET A 103 21.73 -25.44 58.99
CA MET A 103 22.79 -25.30 57.98
C MET A 103 23.18 -26.63 57.32
N ASP A 104 23.31 -27.71 58.08
CA ASP A 104 23.73 -29.02 57.54
C ASP A 104 22.64 -29.63 56.65
N LEU A 105 21.37 -29.42 57.02
CA LEU A 105 20.23 -29.85 56.22
C LEU A 105 20.15 -29.06 54.92
N ALA A 106 20.34 -27.73 54.97
CA ALA A 106 20.32 -26.88 53.78
C ALA A 106 21.44 -27.23 52.79
N MET A 107 22.67 -27.49 53.26
CA MET A 107 23.77 -27.88 52.37
C MET A 107 23.52 -29.23 51.67
N ILE A 108 23.06 -30.25 52.41
CA ILE A 108 22.83 -31.56 51.80
C ILE A 108 21.63 -31.53 50.85
N PHE A 109 20.58 -30.79 51.22
CA PHE A 109 19.42 -30.56 50.37
C PHE A 109 19.81 -29.91 49.04
N LEU A 110 20.63 -28.86 49.07
CA LEU A 110 21.14 -28.20 47.87
C LEU A 110 21.93 -29.16 46.98
N GLN A 111 22.84 -29.94 47.56
CA GLN A 111 23.63 -30.93 46.80
C GLN A 111 22.78 -32.03 46.16
N VAL A 112 21.74 -32.51 46.85
CA VAL A 112 20.80 -33.49 46.27
C VAL A 112 20.04 -32.89 45.10
N ALA A 113 19.49 -31.69 45.29
CA ALA A 113 18.72 -31.02 44.25
C ALA A 113 19.60 -30.70 43.02
N GLU A 114 20.81 -30.18 43.22
CA GLU A 114 21.76 -29.97 42.12
C GLU A 114 22.07 -31.24 41.36
N GLN A 115 22.30 -32.36 42.05
CA GLN A 115 22.55 -33.64 41.39
C GLN A 115 21.34 -34.11 40.59
N LEU A 116 20.12 -33.99 41.12
CA LEU A 116 18.89 -34.30 40.40
C LEU A 116 18.75 -33.45 39.13
N ILE A 117 19.00 -32.14 39.22
CA ILE A 117 18.96 -31.23 38.07
C ILE A 117 20.03 -31.63 37.03
N ASN A 118 21.27 -31.89 37.47
CA ASN A 118 22.37 -32.31 36.59
C ASN A 118 22.14 -33.65 35.89
N THR A 119 21.30 -34.52 36.47
CA THR A 119 20.97 -35.85 35.93
C THR A 119 19.65 -35.88 35.16
N GLY A 120 19.00 -34.73 34.96
CA GLY A 120 17.77 -34.60 34.16
C GLY A 120 16.46 -34.80 34.94
N TYR A 121 16.54 -34.88 36.27
CA TYR A 121 15.40 -35.09 37.18
C TYR A 121 14.98 -33.79 37.87
N SER A 122 14.81 -32.72 37.08
CA SER A 122 14.48 -31.39 37.61
C SER A 122 13.08 -31.31 38.23
N ALA A 123 12.13 -32.14 37.77
CA ALA A 123 10.79 -32.19 38.36
C ALA A 123 10.83 -32.80 39.77
N GLU A 124 11.62 -33.86 39.95
CA GLU A 124 11.85 -34.46 41.27
C GLU A 124 12.63 -33.52 42.20
N ALA A 125 13.52 -32.68 41.66
CA ALA A 125 14.19 -31.65 42.45
C ALA A 125 13.19 -30.58 42.95
N LEU A 126 12.21 -30.20 42.12
CA LEU A 126 11.14 -29.29 42.53
C LEU A 126 10.22 -29.91 43.58
N GLU A 127 9.81 -31.16 43.39
CA GLU A 127 8.99 -31.90 44.35
C GLU A 127 9.70 -32.01 45.71
N LEU A 128 11.01 -32.29 45.69
CA LEU A 128 11.84 -32.30 46.90
C LEU A 128 11.81 -30.93 47.60
N ALA A 129 11.97 -29.84 46.84
CA ALA A 129 11.96 -28.49 47.39
C ALA A 129 10.61 -28.10 48.02
N GLN A 130 9.51 -28.41 47.34
CA GLN A 130 8.15 -28.19 47.85
C GLN A 130 7.87 -28.99 49.12
N LYS A 131 8.31 -30.26 49.19
CA LYS A 131 8.14 -31.11 50.38
C LYS A 131 8.98 -30.65 51.56
N VAL A 132 10.24 -30.29 51.34
CA VAL A 132 11.12 -29.77 52.41
C VAL A 132 10.54 -28.48 53.01
N LEU A 133 9.99 -27.60 52.17
CA LEU A 133 9.31 -26.39 52.61
C LEU A 133 8.04 -26.69 53.42
N LEU A 134 7.25 -27.69 53.01
CA LEU A 134 6.04 -28.10 53.72
C LEU A 134 6.33 -28.62 55.13
N GLU A 135 7.37 -29.43 55.30
CA GLU A 135 7.75 -30.02 56.59
C GLU A 135 8.43 -29.00 57.52
N ARG A 136 9.08 -27.97 56.96
CA ARG A 136 9.78 -26.93 57.72
C ARG A 136 9.50 -25.51 57.20
N PRO A 137 8.27 -24.99 57.36
CA PRO A 137 7.88 -23.70 56.79
C PRO A 137 8.59 -22.50 57.40
N ASP A 138 9.06 -22.59 58.66
CA ASP A 138 9.67 -21.48 59.39
C ASP A 138 11.22 -21.44 59.30
N ASP A 139 11.84 -22.40 58.60
CA ASP A 139 13.30 -22.51 58.50
C ASP A 139 13.85 -21.59 57.39
N LYS A 140 14.50 -20.50 57.81
CA LYS A 140 15.04 -19.48 56.89
C LYS A 140 16.19 -19.99 56.02
N LEU A 141 17.02 -20.92 56.52
CA LEU A 141 18.14 -21.45 55.74
C LEU A 141 17.66 -22.43 54.68
N LEU A 142 16.65 -23.24 55.00
CA LEU A 142 16.00 -24.10 54.01
C LEU A 142 15.20 -23.30 52.99
N ALA A 143 14.49 -22.25 53.40
CA ALA A 143 13.81 -21.35 52.47
C ALA A 143 14.81 -20.75 51.47
N GLN A 144 15.98 -20.29 51.93
CA GLN A 144 17.04 -19.79 51.06
C GLN A 144 17.58 -20.88 50.10
N ALA A 145 17.74 -22.12 50.57
CA ALA A 145 18.14 -23.22 49.70
C ALA A 145 17.07 -23.54 48.63
N VAL A 146 15.78 -23.50 48.99
CA VAL A 146 14.66 -23.65 48.04
C VAL A 146 14.70 -22.56 46.97
N VAL A 147 14.98 -21.31 47.35
CA VAL A 147 15.16 -20.20 46.40
C VAL A 147 16.26 -20.54 45.40
N GLU A 148 17.45 -20.92 45.86
CA GLU A 148 18.58 -21.24 44.99
C GLU A 148 18.27 -22.39 44.01
N ILE A 149 17.62 -23.44 44.51
CA ILE A 149 17.18 -24.59 43.71
C ILE A 149 16.16 -24.17 42.66
N GLY A 150 15.15 -23.38 43.03
CA GLY A 150 14.13 -22.91 42.09
C GLY A 150 14.72 -22.12 40.94
N PHE A 151 15.69 -21.24 41.21
CA PHE A 151 16.42 -20.52 40.16
C PHE A 151 17.28 -21.45 39.29
N LEU A 152 17.94 -22.46 39.86
CA LEU A 152 18.71 -23.45 39.10
C LEU A 152 17.81 -24.29 38.16
N ILE A 153 16.62 -24.68 38.64
CA ILE A 153 15.61 -25.38 37.83
C ILE A 153 15.16 -24.46 36.70
N ALA A 154 14.78 -23.21 37.00
CA ALA A 154 14.29 -22.26 36.01
C ALA A 154 15.30 -21.96 34.89
N GLU A 155 16.59 -21.90 35.21
CA GLU A 155 17.64 -21.71 34.21
C GLU A 155 17.77 -22.93 33.27
N ARG A 156 17.69 -24.14 33.83
CA ARG A 156 18.11 -25.37 33.14
C ARG A 156 16.98 -26.19 32.55
N SER A 157 15.74 -25.97 32.99
CA SER A 157 14.57 -26.74 32.57
C SER A 157 13.78 -26.05 31.46
N GLY A 158 12.76 -26.75 30.93
CA GLY A 158 11.78 -26.20 29.99
C GLY A 158 10.82 -25.23 30.67
N LEU A 159 10.07 -24.46 29.87
CA LEU A 159 9.22 -23.36 30.33
C LEU A 159 8.21 -23.74 31.43
N PRO A 160 7.43 -24.85 31.31
CA PRO A 160 6.41 -25.16 32.32
C PRO A 160 7.02 -25.39 33.71
N LEU A 161 8.12 -26.16 33.77
CA LEU A 161 8.81 -26.42 35.03
C LEU A 161 9.55 -25.20 35.56
N SER A 162 10.03 -24.33 34.66
CA SER A 162 10.70 -23.08 35.05
C SER A 162 9.75 -22.10 35.72
N LEU A 163 8.50 -22.00 35.23
CA LEU A 163 7.44 -21.20 35.85
C LEU A 163 7.14 -21.72 37.26
N GLU A 164 6.84 -23.01 37.38
CA GLU A 164 6.50 -23.62 38.68
C GLU A 164 7.64 -23.49 39.71
N ALA A 165 8.89 -23.61 39.26
CA ALA A 165 10.07 -23.41 40.10
C ALA A 165 10.23 -21.96 40.58
N LEU A 166 9.93 -20.97 39.72
CA LEU A 166 9.95 -19.55 40.09
C LEU A 166 8.77 -19.18 40.98
N ASP A 167 7.57 -19.73 40.74
CA ASP A 167 6.40 -19.55 41.60
C ASP A 167 6.64 -20.09 43.02
N THR A 168 7.46 -21.14 43.14
CA THR A 168 7.91 -21.67 44.44
C THR A 168 8.98 -20.79 45.09
N ALA A 169 9.95 -20.28 44.32
CA ALA A 169 11.11 -19.56 44.84
C ALA A 169 10.85 -18.08 45.15
N LEU A 170 10.10 -17.37 44.29
CA LEU A 170 9.92 -15.92 44.40
C LEU A 170 9.24 -15.46 45.70
N PRO A 171 8.18 -16.13 46.21
CA PRO A 171 7.57 -15.76 47.49
C PRO A 171 8.55 -15.84 48.67
N LEU A 172 9.51 -16.78 48.61
CA LEU A 172 10.53 -16.99 49.65
C LEU A 172 11.68 -15.98 49.54
N ALA A 173 11.93 -15.45 48.34
CA ALA A 173 12.99 -14.48 48.09
C ALA A 173 12.70 -13.09 48.70
N GLY A 174 11.45 -12.81 49.08
CA GLY A 174 11.01 -11.51 49.59
C GLY A 174 11.25 -10.37 48.59
N ASP A 175 11.47 -9.15 49.09
CA ASP A 175 11.69 -7.95 48.26
C ASP A 175 13.12 -7.86 47.64
N ASN A 176 13.73 -9.00 47.32
CA ASN A 176 15.07 -9.04 46.75
C ASN A 176 15.06 -8.71 45.25
N TRP A 177 15.27 -7.42 44.95
CA TRP A 177 15.27 -6.90 43.58
C TRP A 177 16.23 -7.61 42.62
N LEU A 178 17.37 -8.15 43.10
CA LEU A 178 18.32 -8.89 42.27
C LEU A 178 17.72 -10.22 41.80
N LEU A 179 17.02 -10.93 42.69
CA LEU A 179 16.36 -12.18 42.37
C LEU A 179 15.12 -11.94 41.49
N THR A 180 14.34 -10.89 41.75
CA THR A 180 13.25 -10.45 40.87
C THR A 180 13.76 -10.15 39.46
N ARG A 181 14.86 -9.41 39.33
CA ARG A 181 15.50 -9.12 38.03
C ARG A 181 16.01 -10.38 37.35
N LYS A 182 16.60 -11.30 38.11
CA LYS A 182 17.08 -12.59 37.60
C LYS A 182 15.92 -13.42 37.04
N ALA A 183 14.81 -13.52 37.78
CA ALA A 183 13.62 -14.27 37.38
C ALA A 183 13.03 -13.69 36.09
N PHE A 184 12.88 -12.35 36.04
CA PHE A 184 12.45 -11.64 34.84
C PHE A 184 13.30 -11.99 33.61
N ASN A 185 14.62 -11.92 33.73
CA ASN A 185 15.52 -12.21 32.61
C ASN A 185 15.41 -13.67 32.14
N ILE A 186 15.24 -14.62 33.07
CA ILE A 186 15.03 -16.04 32.74
C ILE A 186 13.71 -16.20 31.97
N LEU A 187 12.62 -15.64 32.50
CA LEU A 187 11.29 -15.73 31.89
C LEU A 187 11.27 -15.11 30.48
N LEU A 188 11.83 -13.91 30.31
CA LEU A 188 11.89 -13.24 29.01
C LEU A 188 12.69 -14.03 27.98
N ALA A 189 13.89 -14.52 28.37
CA ALA A 189 14.73 -15.31 27.48
C ALA A 189 14.05 -16.63 27.07
N LYS A 190 13.39 -17.30 28.01
CA LYS A 190 12.67 -18.54 27.74
C LYS A 190 11.43 -18.30 26.88
N ALA A 191 10.70 -17.22 27.11
CA ALA A 191 9.53 -16.85 26.31
C ALA A 191 9.89 -16.65 24.82
N PHE A 192 10.99 -15.93 24.53
CA PHE A 192 11.43 -15.70 23.15
C PHE A 192 11.95 -16.95 22.44
N GLY A 193 12.37 -17.99 23.18
CA GLY A 193 12.74 -19.29 22.63
C GLY A 193 11.60 -20.31 22.58
N ALA A 194 10.42 -19.99 23.12
CA ALA A 194 9.30 -20.91 23.28
C ALA A 194 8.30 -20.83 22.11
N PRO A 195 7.53 -21.92 21.86
CA PRO A 195 6.39 -21.85 20.94
C PRO A 195 5.29 -20.90 21.48
N PRO A 196 4.45 -20.32 20.60
CA PRO A 196 3.45 -19.30 20.99
C PRO A 196 2.54 -19.69 22.16
N ASP A 197 2.12 -20.95 22.24
CA ASP A 197 1.21 -21.44 23.28
C ASP A 197 1.84 -21.46 24.68
N LEU A 198 3.17 -21.52 24.76
CA LEU A 198 3.91 -21.51 26.02
C LEU A 198 4.46 -20.12 26.33
N ALA A 199 4.91 -19.38 25.31
CA ALA A 199 5.55 -18.08 25.48
C ALA A 199 4.69 -17.04 26.22
N GLU A 200 3.37 -17.08 26.04
CA GLU A 200 2.44 -16.12 26.66
C GLU A 200 2.47 -16.17 28.19
N ALA A 201 2.41 -17.37 28.79
CA ALA A 201 2.44 -17.52 30.24
C ALA A 201 3.74 -16.98 30.87
N ALA A 202 4.87 -17.15 30.18
CA ALA A 202 6.14 -16.60 30.64
C ALA A 202 6.27 -15.09 30.45
N LEU A 203 5.64 -14.53 29.41
CA LEU A 203 5.56 -13.08 29.26
C LEU A 203 4.64 -12.46 30.31
N ASP A 204 3.52 -13.13 30.64
CA ASP A 204 2.62 -12.69 31.71
C ASP A 204 3.34 -12.67 33.05
N ALA A 205 4.01 -13.77 33.43
CA ALA A 205 4.83 -13.81 34.63
C ALA A 205 5.96 -12.77 34.62
N ALA A 206 6.61 -12.53 33.47
CA ALA A 206 7.63 -11.48 33.36
C ALA A 206 7.04 -10.07 33.56
N LEU A 207 5.83 -9.82 33.04
CA LEU A 207 5.12 -8.55 33.18
C LEU A 207 4.55 -8.35 34.60
N GLU A 208 4.28 -9.41 35.35
CA GLU A 208 3.96 -9.28 36.79
C GLU A 208 5.17 -8.75 37.57
N LEU A 209 6.39 -9.17 37.20
CA LEU A 209 7.62 -8.69 37.84
C LEU A 209 8.01 -7.28 37.38
N TYR A 210 7.85 -6.98 36.09
CA TYR A 210 8.16 -5.66 35.50
C TYR A 210 7.07 -5.23 34.51
N PRO A 211 5.97 -4.60 34.99
CA PRO A 211 4.79 -4.27 34.19
C PRO A 211 5.04 -3.36 32.99
N ASP A 212 6.04 -2.49 33.08
CA ASP A 212 6.36 -1.47 32.08
C ASP A 212 7.59 -1.87 31.22
N ASN A 213 7.95 -3.15 31.20
CA ASN A 213 9.06 -3.59 30.36
C ASN A 213 8.66 -3.66 28.88
N VAL A 214 9.21 -2.76 28.06
CA VAL A 214 8.89 -2.63 26.63
C VAL A 214 9.13 -3.92 25.82
N LEU A 215 10.15 -4.71 26.14
CA LEU A 215 10.45 -5.94 25.40
C LEU A 215 9.41 -7.03 25.67
N ALA A 216 9.01 -7.19 26.94
CA ALA A 216 7.96 -8.13 27.31
C ALA A 216 6.60 -7.71 26.74
N ILE A 217 6.26 -6.41 26.80
CA ILE A 217 5.06 -5.85 26.18
C ILE A 217 5.04 -6.10 24.67
N THR A 218 6.14 -5.80 23.97
CA THR A 218 6.27 -6.02 22.52
C THR A 218 6.11 -7.49 22.17
N GLY A 219 6.75 -8.38 22.93
CA GLY A 219 6.63 -9.82 22.77
C GLY A 219 5.18 -10.32 22.91
N LYS A 220 4.47 -9.84 23.94
CA LYS A 220 3.06 -10.20 24.17
C LYS A 220 2.16 -9.70 23.05
N ALA A 221 2.33 -8.45 22.61
CA ALA A 221 1.58 -7.90 21.49
C ALA A 221 1.79 -8.68 20.19
N LYS A 222 3.03 -9.12 19.92
CA LYS A 222 3.34 -9.95 18.75
C LYS A 222 2.60 -11.30 18.78
N LEU A 223 2.55 -11.96 19.94
CA LEU A 223 1.78 -13.21 20.10
C LEU A 223 0.28 -13.00 19.90
N LEU A 224 -0.29 -11.95 20.50
CA LEU A 224 -1.70 -11.58 20.31
C LEU A 224 -2.02 -11.33 18.83
N GLY A 225 -1.12 -10.64 18.11
CA GLY A 225 -1.25 -10.38 16.68
C GLY A 225 -1.21 -11.66 15.82
N GLN A 226 -0.30 -12.60 16.12
CA GLN A 226 -0.17 -13.87 15.39
C GLN A 226 -1.43 -14.72 15.46
N ARG A 227 -2.20 -14.63 16.55
CA ARG A 227 -3.48 -15.33 16.69
C ARG A 227 -4.62 -14.67 15.89
N SER A 228 -4.33 -13.79 14.94
CA SER A 228 -5.27 -13.03 14.09
C SER A 228 -6.09 -11.95 14.79
N HIS A 229 -5.63 -11.45 15.94
CA HIS A 229 -6.35 -10.41 16.68
C HIS A 229 -5.55 -9.09 16.71
N PRO A 230 -5.28 -8.44 15.54
CA PRO A 230 -4.47 -7.23 15.50
C PRO A 230 -5.09 -6.09 16.29
N ARG A 231 -6.43 -6.01 16.35
CA ARG A 231 -7.14 -5.04 17.19
C ARG A 231 -6.82 -5.24 18.67
N GLN A 232 -6.92 -6.46 19.19
CA GLN A 232 -6.60 -6.76 20.60
C GLN A 232 -5.14 -6.47 20.94
N ALA A 233 -4.22 -6.82 20.03
CA ALA A 233 -2.80 -6.52 20.20
C ALA A 233 -2.54 -5.02 20.25
N LEU A 234 -3.17 -4.24 19.37
CA LEU A 234 -3.06 -2.78 19.34
C LEU A 234 -3.71 -2.11 20.55
N ASP A 235 -4.87 -2.60 20.99
CA ASP A 235 -5.54 -2.10 22.20
C ASP A 235 -4.67 -2.36 23.45
N TYR A 236 -4.06 -3.54 23.55
CA TYR A 236 -3.09 -3.87 24.59
C TYR A 236 -1.86 -2.95 24.56
N LEU A 237 -1.29 -2.70 23.38
CA LEU A 237 -0.18 -1.77 23.23
C LEU A 237 -0.57 -0.35 23.66
N ALA A 238 -1.73 0.14 23.23
CA ALA A 238 -2.23 1.47 23.55
C ALA A 238 -2.48 1.65 25.07
N GLU A 239 -2.96 0.61 25.77
CA GLU A 239 -3.12 0.63 27.22
C GLU A 239 -1.78 0.82 27.96
N LYS A 240 -0.72 0.15 27.49
CA LYS A 240 0.62 0.19 28.12
C LYS A 240 1.48 1.37 27.68
N GLU A 241 1.16 1.97 26.55
CA GLU A 241 2.00 2.96 25.88
C GLU A 241 2.32 4.18 26.75
N GLN A 242 1.37 4.63 27.58
CA GLN A 242 1.60 5.78 28.46
C GLN A 242 2.75 5.54 29.47
N ASN A 243 2.97 4.30 29.89
CA ASN A 243 4.02 3.97 30.86
C ASN A 243 5.39 3.73 30.21
N VAL A 244 5.42 3.47 28.90
CA VAL A 244 6.65 3.09 28.17
C VAL A 244 7.09 4.11 27.13
N LEU A 245 6.40 5.25 27.02
CA LEU A 245 6.63 6.26 25.98
C LEU A 245 8.08 6.74 25.92
N ASP A 246 8.73 6.90 27.08
CA ASP A 246 10.13 7.35 27.17
C ASP A 246 11.15 6.26 26.81
N ASN A 247 10.71 5.00 26.68
CA ASN A 247 11.55 3.82 26.46
C ASN A 247 11.12 2.99 25.23
N VAL A 248 10.38 3.59 24.29
CA VAL A 248 9.93 2.91 23.07
C VAL A 248 11.13 2.49 22.21
N THR A 249 11.16 1.24 21.77
CA THR A 249 12.19 0.68 20.89
C THR A 249 11.74 0.68 19.43
N GLU A 250 12.69 0.55 18.49
CA GLU A 250 12.37 0.38 17.07
C GLU A 250 11.50 -0.87 16.82
N ASP A 251 11.80 -1.98 17.50
CA ASP A 251 11.01 -3.24 17.39
C ASP A 251 9.55 -3.04 17.85
N TYR A 252 9.33 -2.26 18.92
CA TYR A 252 7.98 -1.89 19.36
C TYR A 252 7.21 -1.16 18.25
N LEU A 253 7.83 -0.14 17.66
CA LEU A 253 7.23 0.65 16.58
C LEU A 253 6.98 -0.19 15.32
N ASP A 254 7.88 -1.10 14.97
CA ASP A 254 7.75 -1.99 13.82
C ASP A 254 6.61 -3.00 13.99
N VAL A 255 6.50 -3.60 15.18
CA VAL A 255 5.37 -4.47 15.53
C VAL A 255 4.07 -3.68 15.45
N LYS A 256 4.02 -2.48 16.04
CA LYS A 256 2.83 -1.63 16.02
C LYS A 256 2.43 -1.25 14.59
N ARG A 257 3.38 -0.84 13.74
CA ARG A 257 3.17 -0.51 12.31
C ARG A 257 2.62 -1.71 11.53
N THR A 258 3.16 -2.90 11.80
CA THR A 258 2.71 -4.15 11.18
C THR A 258 1.27 -4.46 11.57
N LEU A 259 0.94 -4.35 12.86
CA LEU A 259 -0.41 -4.57 13.36
C LEU A 259 -1.42 -3.55 12.82
N ILE A 260 -1.06 -2.26 12.73
CA ILE A 260 -1.89 -1.22 12.09
C ILE A 260 -2.22 -1.61 10.64
N SER A 261 -1.21 -2.04 9.89
CA SER A 261 -1.38 -2.46 8.49
C SER A 261 -2.25 -3.71 8.36
N GLN A 262 -2.14 -4.66 9.29
CA GLN A 262 -2.99 -5.86 9.35
C GLN A 262 -4.44 -5.50 9.70
N LEU A 263 -4.64 -4.69 10.74
CA LEU A 263 -5.97 -4.20 11.14
C LEU A 263 -6.68 -3.50 9.99
N ALA A 264 -6.00 -2.56 9.32
CA ALA A 264 -6.57 -1.82 8.20
C ALA A 264 -6.92 -2.71 6.98
N SER A 265 -6.30 -3.89 6.87
CA SER A 265 -6.60 -4.86 5.81
C SER A 265 -7.82 -5.73 6.14
N ILE A 266 -8.10 -5.94 7.43
CA ILE A 266 -9.22 -6.77 7.91
C ILE A 266 -10.47 -5.90 8.13
N ASP A 267 -10.28 -4.67 8.59
CA ASP A 267 -11.33 -3.72 8.94
C ASP A 267 -11.05 -2.35 8.30
N PRO A 268 -11.63 -2.07 7.11
CA PRO A 268 -11.45 -0.80 6.42
C PRO A 268 -12.00 0.44 7.16
N GLU A 269 -12.89 0.25 8.14
CA GLU A 269 -13.51 1.34 8.90
C GLU A 269 -12.82 1.58 10.26
N ALA A 270 -11.70 0.89 10.53
CA ALA A 270 -10.97 1.05 11.77
C ALA A 270 -10.41 2.48 11.94
N ASP A 271 -10.65 3.08 13.11
CA ASP A 271 -10.05 4.37 13.50
C ASP A 271 -8.59 4.18 13.92
N LEU A 272 -7.69 4.24 12.93
CA LEU A 272 -6.25 4.01 13.14
C LEU A 272 -5.57 5.10 13.99
N ARG A 273 -6.19 6.28 14.14
CA ARG A 273 -5.64 7.40 14.93
C ARG A 273 -5.44 7.03 16.41
N LYS A 274 -6.16 6.02 16.89
CA LYS A 274 -6.00 5.48 18.24
C LYS A 274 -4.63 4.85 18.48
N TYR A 275 -3.93 4.47 17.41
CA TYR A 275 -2.72 3.65 17.50
C TYR A 275 -1.47 4.36 16.96
N ILE A 276 -1.55 5.66 16.64
CA ILE A 276 -0.39 6.40 16.09
C ILE A 276 0.46 7.13 17.13
N GLN A 277 0.07 7.09 18.41
CA GLN A 277 0.90 7.63 19.48
C GLN A 277 2.28 6.95 19.47
N GLY A 278 3.33 7.68 19.86
CA GLY A 278 4.72 7.22 19.84
C GLY A 278 5.42 7.33 18.49
N PHE A 279 4.69 7.41 17.36
CA PHE A 279 5.30 7.64 16.06
C PHE A 279 5.65 9.12 15.84
N SER A 280 6.77 9.38 15.13
CA SER A 280 7.07 10.71 14.61
C SER A 280 6.05 11.12 13.53
N GLU A 281 5.86 12.42 13.33
CA GLU A 281 4.95 12.92 12.29
C GLU A 281 5.33 12.39 10.89
N SER A 282 6.63 12.35 10.56
CA SER A 282 7.12 11.77 9.31
C SER A 282 6.75 10.30 9.17
N THR A 283 6.83 9.51 10.24
CA THR A 283 6.46 8.09 10.20
C THR A 283 4.95 7.91 10.01
N VAL A 284 4.13 8.75 10.65
CA VAL A 284 2.66 8.74 10.44
C VAL A 284 2.31 9.05 8.98
N GLN A 285 2.99 10.04 8.39
CA GLN A 285 2.83 10.37 6.97
C GLN A 285 3.22 9.20 6.05
N GLU A 286 4.32 8.52 6.34
CA GLU A 286 4.73 7.32 5.59
C GLU A 286 3.71 6.19 5.68
N ILE A 287 3.18 5.92 6.89
CA ILE A 287 2.13 4.91 7.10
C ILE A 287 0.88 5.27 6.29
N ALA A 288 0.47 6.55 6.32
CA ALA A 288 -0.68 7.04 5.56
C ALA A 288 -0.49 6.85 4.05
N LEU A 289 0.65 7.28 3.49
CA LEU A 289 0.94 7.18 2.06
C LEU A 289 1.05 5.73 1.59
N GLN A 290 1.79 4.88 2.31
CA GLN A 290 1.91 3.46 1.96
C GLN A 290 0.58 2.73 2.07
N GLY A 291 -0.23 3.08 3.08
CA GLY A 291 -1.57 2.55 3.26
C GLY A 291 -2.52 2.94 2.13
N LEU A 292 -2.50 4.20 1.69
CA LEU A 292 -3.26 4.67 0.54
C LEU A 292 -2.84 3.98 -0.77
N ASP A 293 -1.54 3.75 -0.96
CA ASP A 293 -1.01 3.02 -2.12
C ASP A 293 -1.46 1.55 -2.13
N LYS A 294 -1.47 0.91 -0.96
CA LYS A 294 -1.95 -0.45 -0.80
C LYS A 294 -3.46 -0.53 -1.06
N ALA A 295 -4.23 0.40 -0.49
CA ALA A 295 -5.68 0.49 -0.68
C ALA A 295 -6.03 0.66 -2.16
N TRP A 296 -5.31 1.53 -2.87
CA TRP A 296 -5.46 1.73 -4.32
C TRP A 296 -5.29 0.43 -5.11
N ARG A 297 -4.23 -0.34 -4.84
CA ARG A 297 -4.00 -1.65 -5.49
C ARG A 297 -5.08 -2.68 -5.20
N GLN A 298 -5.81 -2.51 -4.09
CA GLN A 298 -6.92 -3.37 -3.67
C GLN A 298 -8.30 -2.81 -4.05
N ASN A 299 -8.35 -1.72 -4.83
CA ASN A 299 -9.58 -1.04 -5.22
C ASN A 299 -10.42 -0.58 -4.01
N LEU A 300 -9.75 -0.03 -3.00
CA LEU A 300 -10.33 0.54 -1.78
C LEU A 300 -9.97 2.03 -1.67
N SER A 301 -10.79 2.82 -0.97
CA SER A 301 -10.54 4.26 -0.82
C SER A 301 -9.31 4.56 0.05
N GLY A 302 -9.11 3.77 1.11
CA GLY A 302 -8.05 3.99 2.11
C GLY A 302 -8.35 5.15 3.06
N LYS A 303 -9.63 5.47 3.29
CA LYS A 303 -10.09 6.57 4.15
C LYS A 303 -9.45 6.56 5.55
N GLN A 304 -9.28 5.38 6.15
CA GLN A 304 -8.65 5.18 7.44
C GLN A 304 -7.18 5.65 7.46
N PHE A 305 -6.47 5.52 6.34
CA PHE A 305 -5.09 6.04 6.20
C PHE A 305 -5.06 7.54 5.92
N TYR A 306 -6.01 8.04 5.13
CA TYR A 306 -6.18 9.49 4.92
C TYR A 306 -6.37 10.24 6.25
N GLN A 307 -7.17 9.69 7.16
CA GLN A 307 -7.45 10.30 8.47
C GLN A 307 -6.22 10.44 9.38
N LEU A 308 -5.13 9.70 9.12
CA LEU A 308 -3.91 9.79 9.91
C LEU A 308 -3.16 11.10 9.72
N ALA A 309 -3.28 11.71 8.53
CA ALA A 309 -2.50 12.88 8.13
C ALA A 309 -3.30 13.76 7.15
N GLU A 310 -4.54 14.10 7.52
CA GLU A 310 -5.46 14.88 6.67
C GLU A 310 -5.00 16.33 6.42
N HIS A 311 -4.03 16.81 7.20
CA HIS A 311 -3.39 18.12 7.04
C HIS A 311 -2.26 18.11 6.01
N VAL A 312 -1.81 16.95 5.54
CA VAL A 312 -0.66 16.80 4.66
C VAL A 312 -1.10 16.79 3.20
N PRO A 313 -0.74 17.79 2.37
CA PRO A 313 -1.25 17.93 1.01
C PRO A 313 -1.12 16.68 0.14
N GLN A 314 0.03 15.99 0.22
CA GLN A 314 0.30 14.78 -0.56
C GLN A 314 -0.64 13.61 -0.19
N VAL A 315 -0.98 13.46 1.10
CA VAL A 315 -1.91 12.43 1.60
C VAL A 315 -3.32 12.71 1.07
N VAL A 316 -3.78 13.96 1.17
CA VAL A 316 -5.10 14.36 0.65
C VAL A 316 -5.17 14.15 -0.87
N TYR A 317 -4.12 14.53 -1.60
CA TYR A 317 -4.05 14.34 -3.04
C TYR A 317 -4.16 12.87 -3.44
N ARG A 318 -3.38 11.99 -2.77
CA ARG A 318 -3.40 10.54 -3.05
C ARG A 318 -4.76 9.92 -2.73
N TYR A 319 -5.38 10.30 -1.62
CA TYR A 319 -6.72 9.86 -1.27
C TYR A 319 -7.77 10.31 -2.30
N ALA A 320 -7.75 11.58 -2.71
CA ALA A 320 -8.66 12.10 -3.72
C ALA A 320 -8.50 11.39 -5.08
N ARG A 321 -7.28 10.99 -5.43
CA ARG A 321 -6.98 10.15 -6.60
C ARG A 321 -7.58 8.76 -6.51
N ASN A 322 -7.46 8.08 -5.36
CA ASN A 322 -8.10 6.78 -5.16
C ASN A 322 -9.63 6.88 -5.35
N LEU A 323 -10.25 7.95 -4.84
CA LEU A 323 -11.69 8.18 -5.01
C LEU A 323 -12.10 8.38 -6.49
N ILE A 324 -11.26 9.03 -7.30
CA ILE A 324 -11.48 9.17 -8.76
C ILE A 324 -11.51 7.80 -9.44
N ASP A 325 -10.55 6.93 -9.15
CA ASP A 325 -10.48 5.60 -9.78
C ASP A 325 -11.68 4.72 -9.37
N LEU A 326 -12.17 4.92 -8.14
CA LEU A 326 -13.40 4.31 -7.63
C LEU A 326 -14.69 4.98 -8.14
N LYS A 327 -14.58 6.02 -8.97
CA LYS A 327 -15.70 6.82 -9.50
C LYS A 327 -16.55 7.49 -8.41
N GLN A 328 -15.97 7.74 -7.23
CA GLN A 328 -16.58 8.47 -6.12
C GLN A 328 -16.36 9.98 -6.30
N TRP A 329 -16.95 10.55 -7.35
CA TRP A 329 -16.67 11.91 -7.82
C TRP A 329 -16.95 13.00 -6.79
N GLN A 330 -18.04 12.87 -6.03
CA GLN A 330 -18.44 13.88 -5.06
C GLN A 330 -17.51 13.89 -3.83
N ASP A 331 -17.07 12.71 -3.39
CA ASP A 331 -16.11 12.57 -2.29
C ASP A 331 -14.73 13.07 -2.72
N ALA A 332 -14.31 12.73 -3.94
CA ALA A 332 -13.08 13.26 -4.54
C ALA A 332 -13.11 14.79 -4.58
N ARG A 333 -14.23 15.40 -4.99
CA ARG A 333 -14.41 16.85 -4.99
C ARG A 333 -14.25 17.44 -3.60
N THR A 334 -14.80 16.79 -2.59
CA THR A 334 -14.69 17.23 -1.20
C THR A 334 -13.24 17.17 -0.72
N ALA A 335 -12.52 16.10 -1.03
CA ALA A 335 -11.09 15.97 -0.72
C ALA A 335 -10.23 17.03 -1.44
N PHE A 336 -10.47 17.29 -2.73
CA PHE A 336 -9.75 18.36 -3.45
C PHE A 336 -10.08 19.76 -2.93
N LYS A 337 -11.31 20.03 -2.49
CA LYS A 337 -11.64 21.28 -1.81
C LYS A 337 -10.89 21.43 -0.49
N ASN A 338 -10.67 20.33 0.24
CA ASN A 338 -9.82 20.36 1.43
C ASN A 338 -8.37 20.68 1.03
N LEU A 339 -7.83 19.96 0.03
CA LEU A 339 -6.47 20.19 -0.47
C LEU A 339 -6.25 21.64 -0.94
N GLN A 340 -7.21 22.24 -1.65
CA GLN A 340 -7.14 23.64 -2.10
C GLN A 340 -7.04 24.62 -0.94
N LYS A 341 -7.72 24.34 0.19
CA LYS A 341 -7.63 25.16 1.40
C LYS A 341 -6.26 25.03 2.07
N LEU A 342 -5.70 23.83 2.07
CA LEU A 342 -4.39 23.54 2.67
C LEU A 342 -3.24 24.14 1.85
N ASP A 343 -3.25 23.92 0.53
CA ASP A 343 -2.27 24.46 -0.40
C ASP A 343 -2.94 24.81 -1.74
N PRO A 344 -3.30 26.10 -1.94
CA PRO A 344 -3.95 26.57 -3.17
C PRO A 344 -3.09 26.42 -4.43
N LYS A 345 -1.76 26.23 -4.30
CA LYS A 345 -0.83 26.13 -5.43
C LYS A 345 -0.42 24.70 -5.74
N TYR A 346 -0.88 23.72 -4.95
CA TYR A 346 -0.51 22.31 -5.10
C TYR A 346 -0.83 21.75 -6.49
N ALA A 347 -1.96 22.18 -7.07
CA ALA A 347 -2.39 21.78 -8.39
C ALA A 347 -3.23 22.89 -9.06
N ASN A 348 -3.51 22.72 -10.35
CA ASN A 348 -4.46 23.58 -11.04
C ASN A 348 -5.90 23.17 -10.69
N PHE A 349 -6.43 23.72 -9.59
CA PHE A 349 -7.75 23.36 -9.07
C PHE A 349 -8.90 23.71 -10.02
N ASP A 350 -8.77 24.77 -10.82
CA ASP A 350 -9.81 25.13 -11.79
C ASP A 350 -9.96 24.05 -12.86
N ALA A 351 -8.84 23.54 -13.39
CA ALA A 351 -8.84 22.41 -14.32
C ALA A 351 -9.35 21.11 -13.67
N LEU A 352 -8.94 20.84 -12.42
CA LEU A 352 -9.40 19.67 -11.66
C LEU A 352 -10.91 19.68 -11.40
N PHE A 353 -11.45 20.83 -11.00
CA PHE A 353 -12.89 20.95 -10.77
C PHE A 353 -13.68 20.92 -12.08
N ALA A 354 -13.17 21.46 -13.17
CA ALA A 354 -13.76 21.27 -14.50
C ALA A 354 -13.81 19.78 -14.89
N PHE A 355 -12.75 19.01 -14.60
CA PHE A 355 -12.77 17.56 -14.79
C PHE A 355 -13.88 16.90 -13.95
N LEU A 356 -13.98 17.21 -12.66
CA LEU A 356 -15.00 16.62 -11.80
C LEU A 356 -16.42 17.04 -12.20
N ASP A 357 -16.61 18.30 -12.59
CA ASP A 357 -17.87 18.80 -13.12
C ASP A 357 -18.27 18.06 -14.40
N SER A 358 -17.31 17.71 -15.27
CA SER A 358 -17.60 16.88 -16.45
C SER A 358 -18.16 15.50 -16.13
N LYS A 359 -17.94 14.98 -14.92
CA LYS A 359 -18.50 13.70 -14.47
C LYS A 359 -19.78 13.84 -13.67
N LEU A 360 -20.01 15.01 -13.07
CA LEU A 360 -21.12 15.28 -12.16
C LEU A 360 -22.30 15.99 -12.83
N THR A 361 -22.03 16.93 -13.75
CA THR A 361 -23.04 17.83 -14.32
C THR A 361 -23.22 17.67 -15.82
N THR A 362 -22.22 17.17 -16.53
CA THR A 362 -22.28 17.05 -18.00
C THR A 362 -22.97 15.76 -18.40
N ALA A 363 -24.05 15.88 -19.16
CA ALA A 363 -24.75 14.73 -19.74
C ALA A 363 -24.06 14.28 -21.04
N ILE A 364 -23.89 12.97 -21.22
CA ILE A 364 -23.30 12.39 -22.42
C ILE A 364 -24.38 11.56 -23.14
N GLU A 365 -24.70 11.97 -24.35
CA GLU A 365 -25.58 11.28 -25.28
C GLU A 365 -24.73 10.57 -26.35
N THR A 366 -25.02 9.31 -26.65
CA THR A 366 -24.31 8.54 -27.67
C THR A 366 -25.23 8.28 -28.84
N LEU A 367 -24.86 8.76 -30.03
CA LEU A 367 -25.55 8.46 -31.27
C LEU A 367 -24.89 7.27 -31.95
N ARG A 368 -25.63 6.17 -32.04
CA ARG A 368 -25.23 4.95 -32.75
C ARG A 368 -26.10 4.74 -33.98
N TYR A 369 -25.48 4.33 -35.08
CA TYR A 369 -26.16 4.06 -36.34
C TYR A 369 -25.84 2.64 -36.80
N SER A 370 -26.86 1.79 -36.88
CA SER A 370 -26.67 0.40 -37.32
C SER A 370 -26.42 0.36 -38.83
N GLY A 371 -25.31 -0.24 -39.26
CA GLY A 371 -24.91 -0.33 -40.68
C GLY A 371 -24.26 0.94 -41.26
N PHE A 372 -24.00 1.95 -40.42
CA PHE A 372 -23.38 3.20 -40.81
C PHE A 372 -22.19 3.49 -39.90
N PHE A 373 -21.08 3.93 -40.48
CA PHE A 373 -19.86 4.27 -39.75
C PHE A 373 -19.65 5.79 -39.82
N PRO A 374 -19.99 6.56 -38.76
CA PRO A 374 -19.69 7.98 -38.72
C PRO A 374 -18.18 8.19 -38.62
N ASP A 375 -17.63 9.04 -39.47
CA ASP A 375 -16.19 9.37 -39.45
C ASP A 375 -15.93 10.86 -39.21
N MET A 376 -16.92 11.72 -39.46
CA MET A 376 -16.84 13.16 -39.23
C MET A 376 -18.16 13.70 -38.69
N ALA A 377 -18.10 14.59 -37.70
CA ALA A 377 -19.27 15.27 -37.18
C ALA A 377 -18.96 16.71 -36.77
N ALA A 378 -19.91 17.61 -36.98
CA ALA A 378 -19.79 19.01 -36.59
C ALA A 378 -21.11 19.56 -36.03
N ILE A 379 -21.06 20.11 -34.82
CA ILE A 379 -22.18 20.87 -34.25
C ILE A 379 -22.25 22.25 -34.94
N SER A 380 -23.48 22.67 -35.28
CA SER A 380 -23.72 24.03 -35.75
C SER A 380 -23.31 25.04 -34.67
N PRO A 381 -22.74 26.22 -35.01
CA PRO A 381 -22.42 27.22 -34.00
C PRO A 381 -23.61 27.63 -33.11
N ARG A 382 -24.86 27.45 -33.57
CA ARG A 382 -26.07 27.69 -32.76
C ARG A 382 -26.37 26.58 -31.75
N GLY A 383 -25.77 25.40 -31.89
CA GLY A 383 -25.99 24.24 -31.03
C GLY A 383 -27.35 23.55 -31.27
N ASN A 384 -28.04 23.85 -32.36
CA ASN A 384 -29.36 23.31 -32.65
C ASN A 384 -29.35 22.17 -33.68
N ALA A 385 -28.24 21.98 -34.41
CA ALA A 385 -28.10 20.96 -35.43
C ALA A 385 -26.71 20.32 -35.38
N LEU A 386 -26.64 19.07 -35.81
CA LEU A 386 -25.41 18.29 -35.98
C LEU A 386 -25.33 17.81 -37.42
N ALA A 387 -24.27 18.18 -38.13
CA ALA A 387 -23.94 17.59 -39.41
C ALA A 387 -23.01 16.40 -39.17
N MET A 388 -23.29 15.25 -39.76
CA MET A 388 -22.39 14.10 -39.69
C MET A 388 -22.30 13.40 -41.03
N ARG A 389 -21.08 13.00 -41.40
CA ARG A 389 -20.89 12.08 -42.51
C ARG A 389 -20.89 10.66 -41.97
N VAL A 390 -21.63 9.80 -42.66
CA VAL A 390 -21.68 8.37 -42.39
C VAL A 390 -21.31 7.60 -43.65
N TRP A 391 -20.60 6.50 -43.48
CA TRP A 391 -20.30 5.56 -44.56
C TRP A 391 -21.21 4.35 -44.48
N MET A 392 -21.79 3.97 -45.62
CA MET A 392 -22.60 2.76 -45.78
C MET A 392 -21.80 1.67 -46.48
N ASP A 393 -21.84 0.46 -45.91
CA ASP A 393 -21.38 -0.75 -46.58
C ASP A 393 -22.57 -1.38 -47.33
N LEU A 394 -22.53 -1.32 -48.65
CA LEU A 394 -23.53 -1.94 -49.54
C LEU A 394 -23.00 -3.30 -50.02
N SER A 395 -22.88 -4.29 -49.12
CA SER A 395 -22.41 -5.67 -49.43
C SER A 395 -22.96 -6.21 -50.79
N HIS A 396 -22.21 -6.71 -51.77
CA HIS A 396 -21.29 -7.87 -51.83
C HIS A 396 -20.18 -7.70 -52.92
N SER A 397 -19.93 -6.49 -53.40
CA SER A 397 -18.78 -6.21 -54.29
C SER A 397 -17.75 -5.43 -53.49
N GLU A 398 -16.54 -5.96 -53.35
CA GLU A 398 -15.52 -5.59 -52.35
C GLU A 398 -15.05 -4.11 -52.34
N ASP A 399 -15.58 -3.20 -53.17
CA ASP A 399 -14.97 -1.87 -53.39
C ASP A 399 -15.92 -0.64 -53.43
N MET A 400 -17.20 -0.74 -53.07
CA MET A 400 -18.11 0.43 -53.11
C MET A 400 -18.67 0.86 -51.74
N MET A 401 -17.91 1.68 -51.02
CA MET A 401 -18.44 2.48 -49.91
C MET A 401 -19.07 3.76 -50.44
N VAL A 402 -20.29 4.07 -49.98
CA VAL A 402 -20.99 5.33 -50.32
C VAL A 402 -21.15 6.15 -49.05
N SER A 403 -20.77 7.43 -49.11
CA SER A 403 -21.01 8.34 -47.99
C SER A 403 -22.41 8.95 -48.07
N ASP A 404 -22.96 9.33 -46.92
CA ASP A 404 -24.14 10.19 -46.82
C ASP A 404 -23.91 11.25 -45.74
N LEU A 405 -24.33 12.49 -46.03
CA LEU A 405 -24.28 13.61 -45.09
C LEU A 405 -25.64 13.78 -44.45
N LEU A 406 -25.72 13.56 -43.14
CA LEU A 406 -26.93 13.71 -42.36
C LEU A 406 -26.89 15.01 -41.58
N VAL A 407 -27.98 15.76 -41.59
CA VAL A 407 -28.23 16.88 -40.67
C VAL A 407 -29.27 16.42 -39.65
N VAL A 408 -28.89 16.42 -38.38
CA VAL A 408 -29.73 16.02 -37.25
C VAL A 408 -30.11 17.26 -36.46
N ASN A 409 -31.42 17.50 -36.31
CA ASN A 409 -31.95 18.51 -35.42
C ASN A 409 -31.84 18.02 -33.97
N LEU A 410 -31.07 18.72 -33.14
CA LEU A 410 -30.78 18.30 -31.77
C LEU A 410 -31.94 18.53 -30.79
N ALA A 411 -32.99 19.26 -31.18
CA ALA A 411 -34.15 19.50 -30.33
C ALA A 411 -35.20 18.37 -30.41
N ASN A 412 -35.36 17.75 -31.59
CA ASN A 412 -36.39 16.74 -31.82
C ASN A 412 -35.86 15.43 -32.46
N GLY A 413 -34.57 15.35 -32.74
CA GLY A 413 -33.92 14.17 -33.32
C GLY A 413 -34.24 13.92 -34.80
N GLN A 414 -34.99 14.82 -35.47
CA GLN A 414 -35.30 14.70 -36.89
C GLN A 414 -34.02 14.74 -37.73
N ARG A 415 -34.01 13.95 -38.80
CA ARG A 415 -32.83 13.74 -39.64
C ARG A 415 -33.18 14.04 -41.08
N GLU A 416 -32.28 14.74 -41.75
CA GLU A 416 -32.35 15.00 -43.18
C GLU A 416 -31.07 14.51 -43.84
N SER A 417 -31.22 13.68 -44.88
CA SER A 417 -30.11 13.24 -45.72
C SER A 417 -29.89 14.25 -46.83
N LEU A 418 -28.64 14.71 -46.99
CA LEU A 418 -28.23 15.64 -48.04
C LEU A 418 -27.53 14.94 -49.21
N GLY A 419 -27.33 13.61 -49.10
CA GLY A 419 -26.62 12.77 -50.05
C GLY A 419 -25.12 12.72 -49.80
N ASN A 420 -24.41 12.12 -50.76
CA ASN A 420 -22.95 11.94 -50.72
C ASN A 420 -22.20 13.25 -50.42
N ALA A 421 -21.23 13.23 -49.50
CA ALA A 421 -20.36 14.36 -49.24
C ALA A 421 -18.94 13.94 -48.85
N HIS A 422 -17.94 14.61 -49.40
CA HIS A 422 -16.53 14.38 -49.07
C HIS A 422 -15.98 15.37 -48.05
N ILE A 423 -16.52 16.59 -48.00
CA ILE A 423 -16.12 17.63 -47.06
C ILE A 423 -17.37 18.44 -46.74
N PHE A 424 -17.54 18.84 -45.49
CA PHE A 424 -18.60 19.76 -45.07
C PHE A 424 -18.11 20.71 -43.98
N LYS A 425 -18.61 21.96 -43.97
CA LYS A 425 -18.29 22.98 -42.95
C LYS A 425 -19.49 23.88 -42.69
N TRP A 426 -19.81 24.10 -41.42
CA TRP A 426 -20.80 25.09 -40.99
C TRP A 426 -20.29 26.52 -41.23
N ASP A 427 -21.19 27.42 -41.63
CA ASP A 427 -20.88 28.85 -41.56
C ASP A 427 -20.74 29.29 -40.09
N PRO A 428 -19.99 30.37 -39.80
CA PRO A 428 -19.78 30.82 -38.42
C PRO A 428 -21.07 31.19 -37.66
N GLY A 429 -22.17 31.47 -38.38
CA GLY A 429 -23.47 31.77 -37.80
C GLY A 429 -24.39 30.57 -37.60
N GLY A 430 -24.07 29.39 -38.15
CA GLY A 430 -24.89 28.19 -38.11
C GLY A 430 -26.22 28.29 -38.88
N ASN A 431 -26.28 29.14 -39.90
CA ASN A 431 -27.41 29.26 -40.83
C ASN A 431 -27.30 28.32 -42.04
N TYR A 432 -26.07 28.00 -42.44
CA TYR A 432 -25.75 27.35 -43.69
C TYR A 432 -24.71 26.25 -43.49
N LEU A 433 -24.90 25.14 -44.19
CA LEU A 433 -23.95 24.04 -44.28
C LEU A 433 -23.44 23.96 -45.72
N ALA A 434 -22.15 24.25 -45.92
CA ALA A 434 -21.50 24.05 -47.20
C ALA A 434 -20.90 22.64 -47.26
N PHE A 435 -21.08 21.93 -48.36
CA PHE A 435 -20.53 20.59 -48.56
C PHE A 435 -20.20 20.29 -50.02
N LEU A 436 -19.22 19.41 -50.23
CA LEU A 436 -18.76 18.98 -51.55
C LEU A 436 -19.18 17.54 -51.84
N THR A 437 -19.80 17.31 -53.00
CA THR A 437 -20.02 15.96 -53.57
C THR A 437 -18.92 15.67 -54.59
N ALA A 438 -18.34 14.46 -54.64
CA ALA A 438 -17.40 14.11 -55.71
C ALA A 438 -18.11 13.97 -57.04
N SER A 439 -17.44 14.36 -58.12
CA SER A 439 -17.80 13.95 -59.47
C SER A 439 -16.95 12.75 -59.92
N PRO A 440 -17.39 11.97 -60.92
CA PRO A 440 -16.60 10.90 -61.52
C PRO A 440 -15.27 11.34 -62.14
N ALA A 441 -15.08 12.65 -62.38
CA ALA A 441 -13.89 13.22 -63.04
C ALA A 441 -12.80 13.69 -62.05
N GLY A 442 -13.03 13.60 -60.74
CA GLY A 442 -11.99 13.85 -59.72
C GLY A 442 -12.07 15.20 -58.99
N SER A 443 -12.87 16.17 -59.45
CA SER A 443 -13.23 17.35 -58.65
C SER A 443 -14.75 17.48 -58.45
N GLY A 444 -15.16 18.25 -57.44
CA GLY A 444 -16.47 18.16 -56.82
C GLY A 444 -17.45 19.27 -57.18
N ARG A 445 -18.72 19.06 -56.84
CA ARG A 445 -19.75 20.09 -56.90
C ARG A 445 -20.03 20.63 -55.50
N LEU A 446 -19.99 21.95 -55.35
CA LEU A 446 -20.30 22.62 -54.09
C LEU A 446 -21.82 22.75 -53.93
N HIS A 447 -22.29 22.45 -52.73
CA HIS A 447 -23.65 22.66 -52.30
C HIS A 447 -23.68 23.49 -51.03
N ILE A 448 -24.71 24.33 -50.90
CA ILE A 448 -24.95 25.11 -49.69
C ILE A 448 -26.39 24.88 -49.27
N TYR A 449 -26.57 24.28 -48.10
CA TYR A 449 -27.86 23.95 -47.52
C TYR A 449 -28.23 24.99 -46.45
N ALA A 450 -29.40 25.61 -46.60
CA ALA A 450 -29.95 26.58 -45.65
C ALA A 450 -30.81 25.87 -44.60
N VAL A 451 -30.34 25.84 -43.35
CA VAL A 451 -30.94 25.04 -42.27
C VAL A 451 -32.38 25.43 -41.96
N ALA A 452 -32.70 26.73 -42.02
CA ALA A 452 -34.01 27.22 -41.65
C ALA A 452 -35.10 26.96 -42.71
N SER A 453 -34.72 26.95 -43.99
CA SER A 453 -35.67 26.83 -45.12
C SER A 453 -35.60 25.49 -45.85
N GLY A 454 -34.58 24.67 -45.60
CA GLY A 454 -34.30 23.44 -46.35
C GLY A 454 -33.84 23.71 -47.79
N GLN A 455 -33.63 24.97 -48.17
CA GLN A 455 -33.23 25.31 -49.54
C GLN A 455 -31.78 24.91 -49.80
N ARG A 456 -31.54 24.35 -50.98
CA ARG A 456 -30.22 23.94 -51.46
C ARG A 456 -29.82 24.78 -52.65
N PHE A 457 -28.65 25.40 -52.54
CA PHE A 457 -27.92 25.98 -53.65
C PHE A 457 -26.87 24.98 -54.14
N SER A 458 -26.60 24.97 -55.45
CA SER A 458 -25.51 24.20 -56.04
C SER A 458 -24.71 25.09 -56.97
N SER A 459 -23.38 24.96 -56.94
CA SER A 459 -22.52 25.69 -57.85
C SER A 459 -22.85 25.36 -59.33
N PRO A 460 -22.56 26.31 -60.25
CA PRO A 460 -22.66 26.04 -61.68
C PRO A 460 -21.79 24.83 -62.08
N PRO A 461 -22.24 24.03 -63.07
CA PRO A 461 -21.57 22.78 -63.45
C PRO A 461 -20.24 23.00 -64.17
N ASP A 462 -19.95 24.21 -64.64
CA ASP A 462 -18.72 24.59 -65.31
C ASP A 462 -17.55 24.90 -64.35
N TYR A 463 -17.82 24.91 -63.05
CA TYR A 463 -16.79 25.00 -62.01
C TYR A 463 -16.59 23.65 -61.33
N ASP A 464 -15.37 23.17 -61.38
CA ASP A 464 -14.97 21.94 -60.72
C ASP A 464 -14.32 22.27 -59.38
N VAL A 465 -15.05 22.09 -58.28
CA VAL A 465 -14.66 22.57 -56.94
C VAL A 465 -13.84 21.52 -56.21
N PHE A 466 -12.61 21.85 -55.82
CA PHE A 466 -11.76 20.91 -55.11
C PHE A 466 -11.53 21.27 -53.63
N ASP A 467 -11.76 22.51 -53.21
CA ASP A 467 -11.68 22.92 -51.80
C ASP A 467 -12.52 24.18 -51.51
N PHE A 468 -12.90 24.36 -50.25
CA PHE A 468 -13.57 25.57 -49.78
C PHE A 468 -13.34 25.83 -48.28
N ASN A 469 -13.43 27.09 -47.89
CA ASN A 469 -13.46 27.48 -46.48
C ASN A 469 -14.31 28.72 -46.25
N TRP A 470 -14.78 28.88 -45.01
CA TRP A 470 -15.44 30.10 -44.57
C TRP A 470 -14.40 31.15 -44.19
N ALA A 471 -14.68 32.39 -44.55
CA ALA A 471 -13.97 33.60 -44.13
C ALA A 471 -15.02 34.62 -43.65
N GLY A 472 -15.36 34.57 -42.35
CA GLY A 472 -16.56 35.23 -41.85
C GLY A 472 -17.82 34.68 -42.51
N THR A 473 -18.68 35.54 -43.05
CA THR A 473 -19.92 35.15 -43.74
C THR A 473 -19.71 34.84 -45.23
N THR A 474 -18.48 34.99 -45.73
CA THR A 474 -18.13 34.76 -47.13
C THR A 474 -17.54 33.38 -47.28
N LEU A 475 -17.97 32.67 -48.31
CA LEU A 475 -17.43 31.37 -48.70
C LEU A 475 -16.34 31.60 -49.76
N MET A 476 -15.14 31.14 -49.45
CA MET A 476 -13.99 31.14 -50.35
C MET A 476 -13.93 29.77 -51.02
N VAL A 477 -14.11 29.72 -52.34
CA VAL A 477 -14.29 28.47 -53.09
C VAL A 477 -13.20 28.37 -54.14
N GLN A 478 -12.44 27.28 -54.09
CA GLN A 478 -11.36 27.04 -55.03
C GLN A 478 -11.84 26.09 -56.11
N VAL A 479 -11.75 26.57 -57.35
CA VAL A 479 -12.35 25.91 -58.50
C VAL A 479 -11.34 25.76 -59.62
N GLN A 480 -11.53 24.73 -60.43
CA GLN A 480 -10.88 24.56 -61.71
C GLN A 480 -11.91 24.78 -62.82
N ARG A 481 -11.54 25.60 -63.80
CA ARG A 481 -12.32 25.84 -65.01
C ARG A 481 -11.41 25.68 -66.24
N GLY A 482 -11.52 24.53 -66.91
CA GLY A 482 -10.56 24.15 -67.95
C GLY A 482 -9.16 23.95 -67.35
N ASN A 483 -8.18 24.72 -67.82
CA ASN A 483 -6.80 24.67 -67.32
C ASN A 483 -6.48 25.77 -66.30
N ALA A 484 -7.43 26.65 -65.97
CA ALA A 484 -7.25 27.72 -65.00
C ALA A 484 -7.78 27.29 -63.64
N ILE A 485 -7.06 27.66 -62.59
CA ILE A 485 -7.51 27.55 -61.20
C ILE A 485 -7.91 28.96 -60.75
N SER A 486 -9.07 29.08 -60.15
CA SER A 486 -9.61 30.36 -59.68
C SER A 486 -10.08 30.25 -58.23
N LEU A 487 -10.06 31.39 -57.52
CA LEU A 487 -10.71 31.57 -56.24
C LEU A 487 -11.98 32.38 -56.41
N LEU A 488 -13.13 31.75 -56.14
CA LEU A 488 -14.44 32.40 -56.15
C LEU A 488 -14.78 32.91 -54.76
N GLN A 489 -15.38 34.10 -54.71
CA GLN A 489 -16.00 34.64 -53.52
C GLN A 489 -17.52 34.54 -53.64
N MET A 490 -18.16 33.94 -52.63
CA MET A 490 -19.61 33.75 -52.61
C MET A 490 -20.18 34.20 -51.27
N SER A 491 -21.30 34.91 -51.29
CA SER A 491 -21.93 35.43 -50.06
C SER A 491 -23.43 35.14 -50.02
N PRO A 492 -24.01 34.93 -48.83
CA PRO A 492 -25.46 34.81 -48.67
C PRO A 492 -26.17 36.14 -48.98
N PRO A 493 -27.49 36.13 -49.21
CA PRO A 493 -28.37 34.96 -49.25
C PRO A 493 -28.46 34.28 -50.62
N ASN A 494 -28.04 34.97 -51.69
CA ASN A 494 -28.26 34.52 -53.07
C ASN A 494 -27.12 33.66 -53.62
N TRP A 495 -25.98 33.56 -52.91
CA TRP A 495 -24.81 32.76 -53.30
C TRP A 495 -24.31 33.08 -54.71
N THR A 496 -24.35 34.36 -55.07
CA THR A 496 -23.79 34.86 -56.32
C THR A 496 -22.27 34.96 -56.22
N ILE A 497 -21.56 34.65 -57.31
CA ILE A 497 -20.12 34.86 -57.43
C ILE A 497 -19.88 36.38 -57.48
N SER A 498 -19.32 36.95 -56.41
CA SER A 498 -19.03 38.38 -56.30
C SER A 498 -17.64 38.75 -56.85
N GLY A 499 -16.76 37.77 -56.99
CA GLY A 499 -15.43 37.93 -57.57
C GLY A 499 -14.80 36.58 -57.95
N GLU A 500 -14.02 36.59 -59.02
CA GLU A 500 -13.20 35.47 -59.50
C GLU A 500 -11.76 35.97 -59.65
N LEU A 501 -10.81 35.28 -59.01
CA LEU A 501 -9.40 35.67 -58.99
C LEU A 501 -8.54 34.51 -59.51
N ASP A 502 -7.56 34.80 -60.36
CA ASP A 502 -6.54 33.82 -60.76
C ASP A 502 -5.82 33.28 -59.51
N TRP A 503 -5.79 31.96 -59.36
CA TRP A 503 -5.31 31.29 -58.15
C TRP A 503 -4.50 30.05 -58.49
N THR A 504 -3.62 29.60 -57.59
CA THR A 504 -2.71 28.48 -57.88
C THR A 504 -2.48 27.53 -56.72
N LEU A 505 -3.15 27.75 -55.58
CA LEU A 505 -2.89 27.01 -54.35
C LEU A 505 -4.15 26.36 -53.83
N SER A 506 -3.98 25.15 -53.28
CA SER A 506 -4.98 24.46 -52.48
C SER A 506 -4.75 24.77 -51.00
N GLY A 507 -5.57 25.63 -50.39
CA GLY A 507 -5.44 25.94 -48.96
C GLY A 507 -6.39 27.02 -48.43
N ALA A 508 -6.52 27.10 -47.10
CA ALA A 508 -7.45 28.01 -46.44
C ALA A 508 -7.06 29.49 -46.63
N VAL A 509 -7.94 30.27 -47.25
CA VAL A 509 -7.76 31.71 -47.50
C VAL A 509 -8.61 32.50 -46.52
N ASN A 510 -8.03 33.49 -45.84
CA ASN A 510 -8.79 34.36 -44.93
C ASN A 510 -9.55 35.47 -45.69
N GLY A 511 -10.32 36.28 -44.97
CA GLY A 511 -11.15 37.34 -45.57
C GLY A 511 -10.36 38.47 -46.25
N ASP A 512 -9.06 38.59 -45.95
CA ASP A 512 -8.17 39.60 -46.52
C ASP A 512 -7.33 39.05 -47.68
N LEU A 513 -7.74 37.91 -48.26
CA LEU A 513 -7.04 37.21 -49.35
C LEU A 513 -5.62 36.79 -48.98
N ALA A 514 -5.42 36.38 -47.73
CA ALA A 514 -4.16 35.87 -47.22
C ALA A 514 -4.21 34.37 -46.89
N TRP A 515 -3.07 33.70 -47.05
CA TRP A 515 -2.92 32.28 -46.73
C TRP A 515 -1.54 32.00 -46.16
N LEU A 516 -1.42 30.86 -45.47
CA LEU A 516 -0.20 30.47 -44.77
C LEU A 516 0.43 29.24 -45.41
N THR A 517 1.76 29.23 -45.47
CA THR A 517 2.54 28.05 -45.82
C THR A 517 3.76 27.95 -44.92
N ALA A 518 4.40 26.79 -44.87
CA ALA A 518 5.63 26.58 -44.13
C ALA A 518 6.80 26.28 -45.08
N SER A 519 7.99 26.76 -44.72
CA SER A 519 9.25 26.32 -45.32
C SER A 519 10.25 26.07 -44.20
N LYS A 520 10.44 24.79 -43.83
CA LYS A 520 11.20 24.38 -42.64
C LYS A 520 10.67 25.10 -41.38
N ASN A 521 11.52 25.89 -40.72
CA ASN A 521 11.18 26.69 -39.56
C ASN A 521 10.63 28.10 -39.90
N THR A 522 10.32 28.39 -41.16
CA THR A 522 9.82 29.71 -41.56
C THR A 522 8.35 29.63 -41.91
N LEU A 523 7.52 30.38 -41.20
CA LEU A 523 6.15 30.65 -41.58
C LEU A 523 6.17 31.68 -42.71
N VAL A 524 5.54 31.36 -43.83
CA VAL A 524 5.41 32.25 -44.98
C VAL A 524 3.95 32.69 -45.08
N VAL A 525 3.73 33.98 -44.84
CA VAL A 525 2.42 34.64 -44.93
C VAL A 525 2.32 35.26 -46.31
N HIS A 526 1.42 34.74 -47.12
CA HIS A 526 1.19 35.26 -48.45
C HIS A 526 -0.07 36.11 -48.48
N LYS A 527 -0.09 37.08 -49.39
CA LYS A 527 -1.26 37.94 -49.63
C LYS A 527 -1.37 38.23 -51.11
N TYR A 528 -2.59 38.23 -51.62
CA TYR A 528 -2.86 38.42 -53.04
C TYR A 528 -2.19 39.71 -53.57
N GLN A 529 -1.40 39.56 -54.64
CA GLN A 529 -0.63 40.63 -55.29
C GLN A 529 0.40 41.36 -54.39
N GLN A 530 0.79 40.78 -53.25
CA GLN A 530 1.81 41.34 -52.35
C GLN A 530 2.99 40.38 -52.18
N GLN A 531 4.15 40.92 -51.81
CA GLN A 531 5.32 40.09 -51.51
C GLN A 531 5.08 39.27 -50.22
N PRO A 532 5.42 37.97 -50.21
CA PRO A 532 5.23 37.14 -49.03
C PRO A 532 6.09 37.63 -47.85
N GLN A 533 5.47 37.69 -46.67
CA GLN A 533 6.16 37.96 -45.43
C GLN A 533 6.66 36.64 -44.82
N ARG A 534 7.82 36.68 -44.17
CA ARG A 534 8.50 35.51 -43.63
C ARG A 534 8.80 35.72 -42.16
N ILE A 535 8.34 34.79 -41.33
CA ILE A 535 8.54 34.81 -39.88
C ILE A 535 9.28 33.53 -39.49
N ALA A 536 10.47 33.66 -38.94
CA ALA A 536 11.27 32.52 -38.50
C ALA A 536 10.82 32.06 -37.10
N LEU A 537 10.57 30.77 -36.95
CA LEU A 537 10.32 30.08 -35.70
C LEU A 537 11.60 29.38 -35.20
N PRO A 538 11.70 29.11 -33.88
CA PRO A 538 12.87 28.43 -33.33
C PRO A 538 13.08 26.99 -33.84
N LYS A 539 11.99 26.32 -34.23
CA LYS A 539 11.98 24.93 -34.69
C LYS A 539 11.19 24.80 -35.99
N GLU A 540 11.39 23.68 -36.68
CA GLU A 540 10.66 23.36 -37.89
C GLU A 540 9.16 23.27 -37.62
N ILE A 541 8.36 23.83 -38.54
CA ILE A 541 6.90 23.79 -38.47
C ILE A 541 6.44 22.40 -38.87
N ALA A 542 5.70 21.73 -37.98
CA ALA A 542 5.08 20.45 -38.25
C ALA A 542 3.70 20.62 -38.89
N ALA A 543 2.89 21.55 -38.38
CA ALA A 543 1.53 21.78 -38.85
C ALA A 543 1.10 23.25 -38.74
N ILE A 544 0.17 23.64 -39.61
CA ILE A 544 -0.53 24.92 -39.56
C ILE A 544 -2.02 24.60 -39.56
N ASN A 545 -2.70 24.91 -38.46
CA ASN A 545 -4.15 24.75 -38.36
C ASN A 545 -4.88 25.80 -39.24
N PRO A 546 -6.12 25.50 -39.68
CA PRO A 546 -6.93 26.46 -40.41
C PRO A 546 -7.09 27.78 -39.64
N TRP A 547 -7.38 28.86 -40.38
CA TRP A 547 -7.71 30.15 -39.80
C TRP A 547 -8.88 30.06 -38.81
N SER A 548 -8.84 30.89 -37.78
CA SER A 548 -10.00 31.16 -36.95
C SER A 548 -11.19 31.62 -37.81
N PRO A 549 -12.45 31.39 -37.40
CA PRO A 549 -13.61 31.73 -38.23
C PRO A 549 -13.68 33.19 -38.73
N ASN A 550 -13.11 34.15 -37.99
CA ASN A 550 -13.01 35.55 -38.43
C ASN A 550 -11.76 35.86 -39.29
N GLY A 551 -10.92 34.87 -39.59
CA GLY A 551 -9.74 34.98 -40.44
C GLY A 551 -8.51 35.62 -39.79
N ARG A 552 -8.52 35.86 -38.47
CA ARG A 552 -7.48 36.63 -37.79
C ARG A 552 -6.33 35.78 -37.25
N LEU A 553 -6.65 34.65 -36.62
CA LEU A 553 -5.67 33.84 -35.89
C LEU A 553 -5.42 32.52 -36.61
N ALA A 554 -4.21 31.99 -36.46
CA ALA A 554 -3.88 30.61 -36.83
C ALA A 554 -3.03 29.97 -35.73
N ILE A 555 -3.19 28.66 -35.52
CA ILE A 555 -2.34 27.90 -34.60
C ILE A 555 -1.29 27.15 -35.41
N ILE A 556 -0.04 27.28 -35.00
CA ILE A 556 1.11 26.63 -35.62
C ILE A 556 1.71 25.67 -34.61
N GLU A 557 2.06 24.47 -35.03
CA GLU A 557 2.73 23.47 -34.20
C GLU A 557 4.11 23.19 -34.78
N ASP A 558 5.12 23.15 -33.91
CA ASP A 558 6.46 22.76 -34.30
C ASP A 558 6.72 21.26 -34.09
N ILE A 559 7.82 20.76 -34.66
CA ILE A 559 8.23 19.35 -34.57
C ILE A 559 8.53 18.88 -33.14
N ALA A 560 8.66 19.79 -32.17
CA ALA A 560 8.84 19.45 -30.76
C ALA A 560 7.50 19.38 -30.01
N GLY A 561 6.37 19.62 -30.68
CA GLY A 561 5.04 19.65 -30.08
C GLY A 561 4.72 20.96 -29.37
N LYS A 562 5.49 22.03 -29.56
CA LYS A 562 5.16 23.36 -29.01
C LYS A 562 4.28 24.12 -30.00
N SER A 563 3.24 24.77 -29.47
CA SER A 563 2.27 25.52 -30.27
C SER A 563 2.44 27.03 -30.15
N TRP A 564 2.06 27.70 -31.22
CA TRP A 564 2.23 29.13 -31.43
C TRP A 564 0.96 29.72 -32.02
N ILE A 565 0.61 30.94 -31.61
CA ILE A 565 -0.50 31.71 -32.18
C ILE A 565 0.09 32.73 -33.14
N TYR A 566 -0.31 32.68 -34.40
CA TYR A 566 -0.08 33.75 -35.35
C TYR A 566 -1.27 34.71 -35.36
N ASP A 567 -1.05 35.99 -35.09
CA ASP A 567 -2.05 37.06 -35.22
C ASP A 567 -1.79 37.86 -36.49
N TYR A 568 -2.64 37.65 -37.50
CA TYR A 568 -2.51 38.30 -38.80
C TYR A 568 -2.55 39.83 -38.74
N ARG A 569 -3.32 40.42 -37.81
CA ARG A 569 -3.42 41.89 -37.72
C ARG A 569 -2.16 42.54 -37.15
N ARG A 570 -1.49 41.84 -36.24
CA ARG A 570 -0.25 42.30 -35.63
C ARG A 570 0.98 41.85 -36.41
N ASN A 571 0.82 40.84 -37.26
CA ASN A 571 1.89 40.14 -37.95
C ASN A 571 2.94 39.59 -36.96
N GLU A 572 2.44 38.99 -35.87
CA GLU A 572 3.25 38.50 -34.76
C GLU A 572 2.92 37.03 -34.47
N VAL A 573 3.95 36.28 -34.06
CA VAL A 573 3.81 34.90 -33.60
C VAL A 573 4.16 34.84 -32.11
N THR A 574 3.22 34.35 -31.29
CA THR A 574 3.37 34.25 -29.83
C THR A 574 3.32 32.80 -29.40
N ALA A 575 4.23 32.38 -28.51
CA ALA A 575 4.23 31.03 -27.96
C ALA A 575 3.04 30.81 -27.02
N ILE A 576 2.43 29.63 -27.08
CA ILE A 576 1.51 29.16 -26.04
C ILE A 576 2.35 28.43 -24.99
N GLU A 577 2.50 29.01 -23.80
CA GLU A 577 3.28 28.42 -22.69
C GLU A 577 2.44 27.43 -21.83
N LEU A 578 1.32 26.97 -22.37
CA LEU A 578 0.44 25.99 -21.73
C LEU A 578 0.70 24.59 -22.30
N PRO A 579 0.77 23.55 -21.47
CA PRO A 579 0.85 22.18 -21.95
C PRO A 579 -0.47 21.78 -22.62
N GLY A 580 -0.39 20.82 -23.54
CA GLY A 580 -1.55 20.33 -24.29
C GLY A 580 -1.47 20.68 -25.76
N ASN A 581 -2.60 20.55 -26.45
CA ASN A 581 -2.69 20.78 -27.90
C ASN A 581 -3.96 21.54 -28.27
N PHE A 582 -3.98 22.09 -29.48
CA PHE A 582 -5.17 22.70 -30.04
C PHE A 582 -6.28 21.67 -30.21
N ALA A 583 -7.51 22.04 -29.79
CA ALA A 583 -8.67 21.16 -29.88
C ALA A 583 -9.61 21.59 -31.01
N ALA A 584 -10.05 22.86 -30.97
CA ALA A 584 -11.00 23.37 -31.95
C ALA A 584 -11.05 24.90 -31.94
N TRP A 585 -11.54 25.46 -33.04
CA TRP A 585 -11.97 26.86 -33.06
C TRP A 585 -13.39 26.98 -32.51
N GLY A 586 -13.59 27.99 -31.66
CA GLY A 586 -14.91 28.44 -31.25
C GLY A 586 -15.49 29.48 -32.20
N ARG A 587 -16.47 30.24 -31.71
CA ARG A 587 -17.02 31.37 -32.49
C ARG A 587 -15.95 32.45 -32.65
N GLU A 588 -15.80 32.97 -33.87
CA GLU A 588 -14.85 34.01 -34.25
C GLU A 588 -13.36 33.69 -34.05
N GLN A 589 -12.84 33.82 -32.82
CA GLN A 589 -11.41 33.67 -32.48
C GLN A 589 -11.19 32.94 -31.14
N ASP A 590 -12.23 32.37 -30.54
CA ASP A 590 -12.07 31.54 -29.35
C ASP A 590 -11.21 30.31 -29.68
N ILE A 591 -10.18 30.07 -28.88
CA ILE A 591 -9.29 28.91 -29.01
C ILE A 591 -9.69 27.90 -27.96
N PHE A 592 -10.05 26.68 -28.37
CA PHE A 592 -10.22 25.57 -27.44
C PHE A 592 -9.00 24.67 -27.43
N TRP A 593 -8.64 24.23 -26.24
CA TRP A 593 -7.35 23.61 -25.95
C TRP A 593 -7.54 22.38 -25.08
N TYR A 594 -6.91 21.27 -25.46
CA TYR A 594 -6.84 20.08 -24.62
C TYR A 594 -5.81 20.28 -23.51
N TYR A 595 -6.25 20.70 -22.33
CA TYR A 595 -5.36 20.88 -21.19
C TYR A 595 -5.20 19.56 -20.41
N PRO A 596 -3.97 19.04 -20.23
CA PRO A 596 -3.74 17.81 -19.46
C PRO A 596 -3.90 18.09 -17.96
N VAL A 597 -4.82 17.38 -17.31
CA VAL A 597 -5.04 17.47 -15.86
C VAL A 597 -4.08 16.53 -15.12
N TRP A 598 -3.96 15.29 -15.59
CA TRP A 598 -3.04 14.25 -15.11
C TRP A 598 -2.96 13.10 -16.14
N ASP A 599 -1.93 12.25 -16.06
CA ASP A 599 -1.75 11.03 -16.88
C ASP A 599 -2.26 11.14 -18.34
N LYS A 600 -3.50 10.65 -18.58
CA LYS A 600 -4.19 10.61 -19.88
C LYS A 600 -5.51 11.41 -19.90
N TRP A 601 -5.80 12.19 -18.86
CA TRP A 601 -7.06 12.92 -18.79
C TRP A 601 -6.88 14.39 -19.16
N TYR A 602 -7.71 14.82 -20.10
CA TYR A 602 -7.72 16.18 -20.62
C TYR A 602 -9.04 16.85 -20.25
N VAL A 603 -8.99 18.16 -20.02
CA VAL A 603 -10.16 19.03 -19.98
C VAL A 603 -10.07 20.07 -21.07
N LEU A 604 -11.22 20.53 -21.56
CA LEU A 604 -11.25 21.59 -22.55
C LEU A 604 -11.04 22.95 -21.88
N ALA A 605 -9.96 23.64 -22.21
CA ALA A 605 -9.71 25.01 -21.79
C ALA A 605 -10.02 25.97 -22.94
N ARG A 606 -10.55 27.16 -22.62
CA ARG A 606 -10.70 28.26 -23.57
C ARG A 606 -9.56 29.24 -23.37
N LEU A 607 -8.82 29.53 -24.43
CA LEU A 607 -7.74 30.50 -24.43
C LEU A 607 -8.17 31.81 -25.10
N ASP A 608 -7.57 32.91 -24.68
CA ASP A 608 -7.65 34.18 -25.40
C ASP A 608 -6.65 34.22 -26.58
N ALA A 609 -6.69 35.31 -27.36
CA ALA A 609 -5.80 35.51 -28.51
C ALA A 609 -4.30 35.61 -28.15
N SER A 610 -3.96 35.69 -26.86
CA SER A 610 -2.57 35.65 -26.36
C SER A 610 -2.14 34.27 -25.87
N GLY A 611 -3.04 33.28 -25.89
CA GLY A 611 -2.78 31.92 -25.43
C GLY A 611 -2.91 31.74 -23.93
N LYS A 612 -3.55 32.68 -23.21
CA LYS A 612 -3.82 32.54 -21.77
C LYS A 612 -5.17 31.88 -21.52
N VAL A 613 -5.24 31.01 -20.51
CA VAL A 613 -6.51 30.38 -20.12
C VAL A 613 -7.47 31.42 -19.58
N VAL A 614 -8.68 31.45 -20.13
CA VAL A 614 -9.80 32.27 -19.66
C VAL A 614 -10.81 31.44 -18.88
N GLU A 615 -11.02 30.19 -19.27
CA GLU A 615 -12.01 29.30 -18.64
C GLU A 615 -11.64 27.83 -18.85
N TYR A 616 -11.87 26.98 -17.85
CA TYR A 616 -11.88 25.53 -18.00
C TYR A 616 -13.34 25.05 -18.10
N LEU A 617 -13.67 24.35 -19.17
CA LEU A 617 -15.01 23.85 -19.44
C LEU A 617 -15.18 22.43 -18.87
N PRO A 618 -16.41 22.07 -18.44
CA PRO A 618 -16.69 20.78 -17.83
C PRO A 618 -16.85 19.67 -18.89
N TYR A 619 -15.85 19.53 -19.76
CA TYR A 619 -15.76 18.46 -20.75
C TYR A 619 -14.41 17.77 -20.58
N SER A 620 -14.42 16.45 -20.43
CA SER A 620 -13.20 15.67 -20.23
C SER A 620 -13.06 14.52 -21.22
N PHE A 621 -11.81 14.22 -21.56
CA PHE A 621 -11.44 13.24 -22.58
C PHE A 621 -10.28 12.39 -22.09
N SER A 622 -10.25 11.13 -22.49
CA SER A 622 -9.15 10.20 -22.19
C SER A 622 -8.00 10.27 -23.22
N TYR A 623 -8.20 11.01 -24.30
CA TYR A 623 -7.19 11.34 -25.31
C TYR A 623 -7.66 12.57 -26.13
N PRO A 624 -6.76 13.34 -26.75
CA PRO A 624 -7.14 14.40 -27.69
C PRO A 624 -7.78 13.77 -28.94
N SER A 625 -8.97 14.22 -29.31
CA SER A 625 -9.65 13.80 -30.55
C SER A 625 -9.41 14.81 -31.65
N TYR A 626 -9.30 14.33 -32.89
CA TYR A 626 -9.06 15.17 -34.07
C TYR A 626 -10.33 15.91 -34.53
N ASP A 627 -11.52 15.37 -34.28
CA ASP A 627 -12.80 15.90 -34.77
C ASP A 627 -13.69 16.39 -33.62
N LEU A 628 -13.15 17.27 -32.79
CA LEU A 628 -13.94 17.96 -31.75
C LEU A 628 -14.62 19.20 -32.33
N THR A 629 -15.91 19.34 -32.08
CA THR A 629 -16.65 20.56 -32.40
C THR A 629 -17.45 21.04 -31.20
N ILE A 630 -17.65 22.36 -31.11
CA ILE A 630 -18.30 23.00 -29.97
C ILE A 630 -19.22 24.12 -30.43
N SER A 631 -20.40 24.21 -29.82
CA SER A 631 -21.35 25.28 -30.08
C SER A 631 -20.81 26.63 -29.61
N ALA A 632 -21.25 27.74 -30.22
CA ALA A 632 -20.81 29.08 -29.86
C ALA A 632 -21.16 29.47 -28.42
N ASN A 633 -22.25 28.94 -27.87
CA ASN A 633 -22.60 29.14 -26.46
C ASN A 633 -21.79 28.24 -25.50
N ARG A 634 -21.02 27.29 -26.04
CA ARG A 634 -20.11 26.38 -25.31
C ARG A 634 -20.82 25.36 -24.42
N ASN A 635 -22.12 25.15 -24.67
CA ASN A 635 -22.95 24.22 -23.90
C ASN A 635 -23.01 22.82 -24.51
N ILE A 636 -22.57 22.66 -25.76
CA ILE A 636 -22.62 21.38 -26.46
C ILE A 636 -21.28 21.14 -27.15
N VAL A 637 -20.70 19.98 -26.87
CA VAL A 637 -19.52 19.45 -27.57
C VAL A 637 -19.90 18.16 -28.27
N ALA A 638 -19.44 17.96 -29.50
CA ALA A 638 -19.53 16.70 -30.22
C ALA A 638 -18.15 16.23 -30.57
N VAL A 639 -17.93 14.93 -30.39
CA VAL A 639 -16.71 14.25 -30.76
C VAL A 639 -17.06 12.93 -31.42
N VAL A 640 -16.36 12.60 -32.50
CA VAL A 640 -16.41 11.27 -33.10
C VAL A 640 -15.34 10.41 -32.46
N GLU A 641 -15.72 9.25 -31.93
CA GLU A 641 -14.79 8.26 -31.40
C GLU A 641 -15.22 6.87 -31.86
N GLY A 642 -14.37 6.20 -32.66
CA GLY A 642 -14.70 4.91 -33.27
C GLY A 642 -15.87 5.03 -34.25
N ASP A 643 -16.92 4.23 -34.05
CA ASP A 643 -18.14 4.20 -34.86
C ASP A 643 -19.30 5.01 -34.25
N GLN A 644 -18.99 5.95 -33.34
CA GLN A 644 -19.99 6.64 -32.51
C GLN A 644 -19.75 8.14 -32.47
N VAL A 645 -20.84 8.90 -32.38
CA VAL A 645 -20.79 10.32 -32.08
C VAL A 645 -21.25 10.54 -30.65
N PHE A 646 -20.38 11.14 -29.83
CA PHE A 646 -20.68 11.49 -28.44
C PHE A 646 -21.02 12.97 -28.36
N ILE A 647 -22.22 13.29 -27.86
CA ILE A 647 -22.67 14.65 -27.62
C ILE A 647 -22.65 14.91 -26.11
N GLN A 648 -21.80 15.82 -25.68
CA GLN A 648 -21.69 16.25 -24.29
C GLN A 648 -22.46 17.56 -24.09
N ARG A 649 -23.38 17.60 -23.12
CA ARG A 649 -24.24 18.75 -22.83
C ARG A 649 -24.04 19.21 -21.39
N ARG A 650 -23.79 20.50 -21.22
CA ARG A 650 -23.66 21.16 -19.91
C ARG A 650 -25.01 21.58 -19.35
#